data_AF-A0A0A2IK13-F1
#
_entry.id   AF-A0A0A2IK13-F1
#
_cell.length_a   1.000
_cell.length_b   1.000
_cell.length_c   1.000
_cell.angle_alpha   90.00
_cell.angle_beta   90.00
_cell.angle_gamma   90.00
#
_symmetry.space_group_name_H-M   'P 1'
#
loop_
_entity.id
_entity.type
_entity.pdbx_description
1 polymer ?
#
loop_
_entity_poly.entity_id
_entity_poly.type
_entity_poly.pdbx_seq_one_letter_code
_entity_poly.pdbx_strand_id
1 'polypeptide(L)'
;MGLPGTRLGAFRAYFFGYFICTAGFLFGYDTGIVGGILEFKSYINDFGYKDQTTVSAVMVSLQNVGAFISALGIFWVSERYGRKKTVQAAMTVFCLGVVLQVVPSHSLVCFYIGRFVAGLGLGAGTAVVPSYNAEMAPKEIRGKLGSGMQWFFALGVMLSYWIDYAVKLTLPVSSKQWQIPVGLQMVPAGVLALGLFGMPESVRWLAKKGRFDEAWENLKWMRASDGPEVKAEFNEIRVGLEEESRATEGFNKRELLEPANRYRLLLAVFMFCGQQCTGMTALAYFGPQFFKLLVGNNTNQSLLITGLFGAEKFITVGIYILFFSEMWGRKPTLWISALLMAACFIIVTVVKETTPAPDAKATPAGIGMVAMIFLTNSIYQFSWGPLPWPYTAEIFPTRIREIGTSVAVSTQWLFNFLFSLVTRYMMNSWGSYVFLFYAILDIIMAIIVWFFVKETKGKSLEEMETIFHSKAAFDVDAVRRGTLGADEFYCHLCGVSFNIIFRLKSGELDVPGPQDGQFDETDAIDSTDNDDTAQDPDYQPQQNYEDNEPYEYDSDYESTDCLSLDGEGAHDKEDSEDNNTDTNHDSERQMYYNWVLQTFNPRSVTRGEPELRVGYFDSPMSGYSADAISPEEARGCRTAQFLMHKDSPRDQWQADELHEPWEINGDWSLSGICDGTPSRDTDIPTVWPVRNGIEDVEADNVNFAAREAVPDDIAMPFHPWCFDIFCRQSKVQFQHVNISGLMAWRNAEFDWSAFKSFPRAKDVKSSQDQWWSHKPGTEYLVANPLYVPGLSEILLAAVKEEGLCFSYNPYDQIKMSRSATNRPTTSHSSQVDVFSSLPAEIRLMIIDLLGSSDITSLSIASRAFTELPNSVWYRLVRREMPWLWEAWDESECIHNPSLWTNVTTAEIKSVIRARSTYAETLRGDSYTEQAAERVAECRFPLSVIMPGQVKLPRTNTDWRSVLVQIQLNWDKLKGLRNRQRIWVDVEEVVRRVRKFDV
;
A
#
# COMPACT_ATOMS: atom_id res chain seq x y z
N MET A 1 29.22 14.37 -1.89
CA MET A 1 28.09 14.10 -0.96
C MET A 1 28.65 13.39 0.26
N GLY A 2 28.76 14.09 1.38
CA GLY A 2 29.33 13.57 2.63
C GLY A 2 28.26 12.87 3.45
N LEU A 3 28.60 11.70 4.01
CA LEU A 3 27.80 11.00 5.01
C LEU A 3 27.47 11.94 6.18
N PRO A 4 26.22 11.97 6.70
CA PRO A 4 25.93 12.60 7.98
C PRO A 4 26.64 11.79 9.07
N GLY A 5 27.70 12.37 9.63
CA GLY A 5 28.57 11.71 10.60
C GLY A 5 30.02 12.19 10.54
N THR A 6 30.79 11.89 11.59
CA THR A 6 32.21 12.21 11.63
C THR A 6 32.97 11.37 10.59
N ARG A 7 34.11 11.87 10.06
CA ARG A 7 34.98 11.10 9.13
C ARG A 7 35.36 9.73 9.69
N LEU A 8 35.47 9.63 11.02
CA LEU A 8 35.74 8.38 11.73
C LEU A 8 34.55 7.40 11.66
N GLY A 9 33.31 7.88 11.76
CA GLY A 9 32.10 7.06 11.62
C GLY A 9 31.97 6.48 10.21
N ALA A 10 32.22 7.29 9.18
CA ALA A 10 32.27 6.81 7.80
C ALA A 10 33.32 5.71 7.62
N PHE A 11 34.55 5.92 8.12
CA PHE A 11 35.61 4.92 8.09
C PHE A 11 35.20 3.63 8.81
N ARG A 12 34.63 3.72 10.02
CA ARG A 12 34.17 2.56 10.79
C ARG A 12 33.09 1.78 10.05
N ALA A 13 32.12 2.46 9.43
CA ALA A 13 31.05 1.81 8.66
C ALA A 13 31.59 1.05 7.44
N TYR A 14 32.48 1.67 6.65
CA TYR A 14 33.11 1.00 5.51
C TYR A 14 34.01 -0.16 5.95
N PHE A 15 34.86 0.07 6.96
CA PHE A 15 35.75 -0.95 7.48
C PHE A 15 34.97 -2.15 8.00
N PHE A 16 33.98 -1.92 8.86
CA PHE A 16 33.12 -2.97 9.39
C PHE A 16 32.40 -3.72 8.27
N GLY A 17 31.73 -2.99 7.35
CA GLY A 17 30.95 -3.59 6.28
C GLY A 17 31.77 -4.46 5.33
N TYR A 18 32.95 -3.99 4.90
CA TYR A 18 33.85 -4.81 4.08
C TYR A 18 34.54 -5.93 4.88
N PHE A 19 34.84 -5.70 6.15
CA PHE A 19 35.44 -6.72 7.01
C PHE A 19 34.51 -7.94 7.15
N ILE A 20 33.22 -7.74 7.41
CA ILE A 20 32.27 -8.85 7.53
C ILE A 20 31.98 -9.52 6.17
N CYS A 21 32.08 -8.79 5.05
CA CYS A 21 32.01 -9.35 3.70
C CYS A 21 33.13 -10.37 3.39
N THR A 22 34.13 -10.54 4.27
CA THR A 22 35.09 -11.66 4.22
C THR A 22 34.41 -13.04 4.21
N ALA A 23 33.18 -13.18 4.74
CA ALA A 23 32.41 -14.41 4.58
C ALA A 23 32.02 -14.68 3.11
N GLY A 24 31.72 -13.64 2.34
CA GLY A 24 31.52 -13.74 0.88
C GLY A 24 32.82 -14.13 0.17
N PHE A 25 33.96 -13.57 0.60
CA PHE A 25 35.28 -13.98 0.12
C PHE A 25 35.56 -15.46 0.34
N LEU A 26 35.27 -15.99 1.54
CA LEU A 26 35.43 -17.40 1.86
C LEU A 26 34.58 -18.29 0.94
N PHE A 27 33.33 -17.89 0.70
CA PHE A 27 32.46 -18.61 -0.22
C PHE A 27 33.05 -18.63 -1.64
N GLY A 28 33.54 -17.49 -2.12
CA GLY A 28 34.16 -17.41 -3.44
C GLY A 28 35.48 -18.18 -3.53
N TYR A 29 36.30 -18.09 -2.49
CA TYR A 29 37.59 -18.77 -2.42
C TYR A 29 37.40 -20.28 -2.45
N ASP A 30 36.51 -20.83 -1.62
CA ASP A 30 36.18 -22.26 -1.67
C ASP A 30 35.69 -22.67 -3.05
N THR A 31 34.77 -21.88 -3.63
CA THR A 31 34.21 -22.16 -4.95
C THR A 31 35.29 -22.34 -6.01
N GLY A 32 36.31 -21.46 -6.03
CA GLY A 32 37.34 -21.52 -7.05
C GLY A 32 38.44 -22.55 -6.80
N ILE A 33 38.87 -22.79 -5.55
CA ILE A 33 39.95 -23.76 -5.28
C ILE A 33 39.59 -25.20 -5.68
N VAL A 34 38.31 -25.57 -5.58
CA VAL A 34 37.91 -26.96 -5.82
C VAL A 34 38.23 -27.38 -7.25
N GLY A 35 37.99 -26.48 -8.20
CA GLY A 35 38.22 -26.73 -9.62
C GLY A 35 39.68 -27.05 -9.92
N GLY A 36 40.63 -26.33 -9.31
CA GLY A 36 42.06 -26.56 -9.55
C GLY A 36 42.61 -27.78 -8.80
N ILE A 37 42.19 -28.00 -7.55
CA ILE A 37 42.63 -29.17 -6.75
C ILE A 37 42.30 -30.49 -7.47
N LEU A 38 41.13 -30.57 -8.11
CA LEU A 38 40.70 -31.74 -8.87
C LEU A 38 41.62 -32.08 -10.06
N GLU A 39 42.39 -31.10 -10.54
CA GLU A 39 43.35 -31.27 -11.65
C GLU A 39 44.76 -31.65 -11.18
N PHE A 40 45.02 -31.62 -9.87
CA PHE A 40 46.33 -31.92 -9.33
C PHE A 40 46.57 -33.43 -9.23
N LYS A 41 47.64 -33.89 -9.89
CA LYS A 41 48.11 -35.28 -9.78
C LYS A 41 48.43 -35.69 -8.33
N SER A 42 48.87 -34.74 -7.50
CA SER A 42 49.12 -34.97 -6.08
C SER A 42 47.87 -35.39 -5.31
N TYR A 43 46.73 -34.74 -5.56
CA TYR A 43 45.45 -35.08 -4.95
C TYR A 43 44.99 -36.48 -5.36
N ILE A 44 45.07 -36.81 -6.66
CA ILE A 44 44.73 -38.15 -7.17
C ILE A 44 45.62 -39.22 -6.53
N ASN A 45 46.92 -38.96 -6.43
CA ASN A 45 47.89 -39.90 -5.87
C ASN A 45 47.69 -40.14 -4.37
N ASP A 46 47.37 -39.09 -3.60
CA ASP A 46 47.20 -39.19 -2.14
C ASP A 46 45.96 -40.00 -1.74
N PHE A 47 44.89 -39.94 -2.54
CA PHE A 47 43.62 -40.59 -2.24
C PHE A 47 43.35 -41.86 -3.07
N GLY A 48 44.12 -42.10 -4.13
CA GLY A 48 44.15 -43.37 -4.87
C GLY A 48 42.84 -43.77 -5.57
N TYR A 49 41.98 -42.80 -5.92
CA TYR A 49 40.68 -43.09 -6.54
C TYR A 49 40.74 -43.21 -8.07
N LYS A 50 39.92 -44.11 -8.63
CA LYS A 50 39.80 -44.34 -10.08
C LYS A 50 38.65 -43.56 -10.72
N ASP A 51 37.56 -43.38 -10.00
CA ASP A 51 36.38 -42.65 -10.49
C ASP A 51 36.51 -41.15 -10.20
N GLN A 52 37.12 -40.42 -11.15
CA GLN A 52 37.31 -38.98 -11.01
C GLN A 52 36.01 -38.19 -11.05
N THR A 53 35.00 -38.68 -11.80
CA THR A 53 33.73 -37.98 -11.98
C THR A 53 32.94 -37.97 -10.67
N THR A 54 32.76 -39.13 -10.04
CA THR A 54 32.04 -39.23 -8.76
C THR A 54 32.78 -38.48 -7.65
N VAL A 55 34.11 -38.63 -7.55
CA VAL A 55 34.87 -37.95 -6.50
C VAL A 55 34.77 -36.43 -6.62
N SER A 56 34.85 -35.90 -7.85
CA SER A 56 34.70 -34.45 -8.12
C SER A 56 33.30 -33.94 -7.77
N ALA A 57 32.26 -34.67 -8.20
CA ALA A 57 30.87 -34.30 -7.95
C ALA A 57 30.52 -34.34 -6.46
N VAL A 58 30.91 -35.40 -5.75
CA VAL A 58 30.66 -35.59 -4.31
C VAL A 58 31.45 -34.57 -3.47
N MET A 59 32.69 -34.28 -3.85
CA MET A 59 33.54 -33.30 -3.16
C MET A 59 32.91 -31.91 -3.12
N VAL A 60 32.40 -31.42 -4.25
CA VAL A 60 31.77 -30.09 -4.32
C VAL A 60 30.40 -30.11 -3.64
N SER A 61 29.58 -31.12 -3.94
CA SER A 61 28.19 -31.18 -3.45
C SER A 61 28.09 -31.36 -1.93
N LEU A 62 29.01 -32.10 -1.28
CA LEU A 62 28.98 -32.30 0.17
C LEU A 62 29.12 -30.99 0.98
N GLN A 63 29.87 -30.04 0.46
CA GLN A 63 29.98 -28.73 1.11
C GLN A 63 28.70 -27.92 0.94
N ASN A 64 28.12 -27.93 -0.26
CA ASN A 64 26.86 -27.23 -0.54
C ASN A 64 25.68 -27.81 0.27
N VAL A 65 25.62 -29.12 0.51
CA VAL A 65 24.56 -29.71 1.35
C VAL A 65 24.72 -29.35 2.83
N GLY A 66 25.97 -29.27 3.33
CA GLY A 66 26.24 -28.73 4.67
C GLY A 66 25.80 -27.27 4.78
N ALA A 67 26.13 -26.46 3.77
CA ALA A 67 25.71 -25.07 3.70
C ALA A 67 24.19 -24.92 3.67
N PHE A 68 23.48 -25.72 2.87
CA PHE A 68 22.02 -25.76 2.81
C PHE A 68 21.38 -26.07 4.17
N ILE A 69 21.83 -27.13 4.85
CA ILE A 69 21.30 -27.52 6.17
C ILE A 69 21.50 -26.41 7.20
N SER A 70 22.69 -25.78 7.19
CA SER A 70 22.96 -24.67 8.11
C SER A 70 22.12 -23.43 7.79
N ALA A 71 21.96 -23.05 6.52
CA ALA A 71 21.21 -21.87 6.11
C ALA A 71 19.72 -21.96 6.51
N LEU A 72 19.12 -23.15 6.47
CA LEU A 72 17.74 -23.38 6.90
C LEU A 72 17.52 -23.14 8.41
N GLY A 73 18.52 -23.51 9.23
CA GLY A 73 18.39 -23.51 10.70
C GLY A 73 19.02 -22.31 11.40
N ILE A 74 19.95 -21.59 10.76
CA ILE A 74 20.79 -20.59 11.42
C ILE A 74 20.03 -19.35 11.87
N PHE A 75 18.90 -19.04 11.24
CA PHE A 75 18.05 -17.89 11.62
C PHE A 75 17.66 -17.95 13.11
N TRP A 76 17.20 -19.10 13.60
CA TRP A 76 16.79 -19.28 15.01
C TRP A 76 17.94 -19.08 15.99
N VAL A 77 19.13 -19.55 15.61
CA VAL A 77 20.36 -19.39 16.40
C VAL A 77 20.77 -17.92 16.43
N SER A 78 20.76 -17.26 15.27
CA SER A 78 21.10 -15.85 15.10
C SER A 78 20.17 -14.93 15.88
N GLU A 79 18.85 -15.17 15.84
CA GLU A 79 17.87 -14.41 16.63
C GLU A 79 18.06 -14.61 18.15
N ARG A 80 18.51 -15.78 18.59
CA ARG A 80 18.70 -16.07 20.03
C ARG A 80 20.01 -15.51 20.58
N TYR A 81 21.12 -15.66 19.86
CA TYR A 81 22.47 -15.38 20.37
C TYR A 81 23.10 -14.10 19.81
N GLY A 82 22.50 -13.49 18.79
CA GLY A 82 23.02 -12.29 18.12
C GLY A 82 23.83 -12.61 16.87
N ARG A 83 24.10 -11.58 16.06
CA ARG A 83 24.77 -11.72 14.76
C ARG A 83 26.24 -12.04 14.94
N LYS A 84 26.94 -11.27 15.79
CA LYS A 84 28.38 -11.40 16.05
C LYS A 84 28.75 -12.82 16.50
N LYS A 85 28.11 -13.32 17.56
CA LYS A 85 28.43 -14.63 18.14
C LYS A 85 28.15 -15.78 17.17
N THR A 86 27.07 -15.64 16.39
CA THR A 86 26.69 -16.65 15.41
C THR A 86 27.71 -16.75 14.27
N VAL A 87 28.20 -15.62 13.76
CA VAL A 87 29.28 -15.62 12.74
C VAL A 87 30.58 -16.16 13.31
N GLN A 88 30.95 -15.84 14.55
CA GLN A 88 32.14 -16.39 15.21
C GLN A 88 32.08 -17.91 15.34
N ALA A 89 30.94 -18.46 15.80
CA ALA A 89 30.73 -19.89 15.89
C ALA A 89 30.79 -20.56 14.51
N ALA A 90 30.13 -19.96 13.50
CA ALA A 90 30.13 -20.45 12.13
C ALA A 90 31.55 -20.54 11.53
N MET A 91 32.36 -19.49 11.68
CA MET A 91 33.76 -19.49 11.21
C MET A 91 34.64 -20.48 11.97
N THR A 92 34.37 -20.71 13.26
CA THR A 92 35.08 -21.73 14.04
C THR A 92 34.78 -23.13 13.51
N VAL A 93 33.50 -23.44 13.25
CA VAL A 93 33.08 -24.71 12.63
C VAL A 93 33.69 -24.86 11.23
N PHE A 94 33.73 -23.78 10.45
CA PHE A 94 34.39 -23.78 9.14
C PHE A 94 35.87 -24.18 9.25
N CYS A 95 36.63 -23.54 10.15
CA CYS A 95 38.03 -23.87 10.39
C CYS A 95 38.22 -25.33 10.82
N LEU A 96 37.37 -25.87 11.69
CA LEU A 96 37.41 -27.29 12.07
C LEU A 96 37.20 -28.22 10.86
N GLY A 97 36.27 -27.87 9.97
CA GLY A 97 36.05 -28.60 8.72
C GLY A 97 37.29 -28.57 7.81
N VAL A 98 37.93 -27.40 7.65
CA VAL A 98 39.15 -27.28 6.85
C VAL A 98 40.32 -28.06 7.46
N VAL A 99 40.47 -28.06 8.80
CA VAL A 99 41.49 -28.89 9.48
C VAL A 99 41.28 -30.37 9.13
N LEU A 100 40.05 -30.89 9.19
CA LEU A 100 39.75 -32.27 8.81
C LEU A 100 40.08 -32.59 7.34
N GLN A 101 39.99 -31.60 6.45
CA GLN A 101 40.37 -31.76 5.04
C GLN A 101 41.89 -31.83 4.83
N VAL A 102 42.67 -31.06 5.60
CA VAL A 102 44.13 -30.94 5.39
C VAL A 102 44.92 -31.99 6.16
N VAL A 103 44.37 -32.55 7.24
CA VAL A 103 45.02 -33.62 8.02
C VAL A 103 45.47 -34.76 7.09
N PRO A 104 46.72 -35.24 7.20
CA PRO A 104 47.30 -36.28 6.34
C PRO A 104 46.74 -37.67 6.69
N SER A 105 45.43 -37.84 6.59
CA SER A 105 44.73 -39.10 6.81
C SER A 105 44.73 -40.02 5.59
N HIS A 106 45.00 -39.46 4.40
CA HIS A 106 44.86 -40.13 3.09
C HIS A 106 43.48 -40.80 2.88
N SER A 107 42.47 -40.39 3.66
CA SER A 107 41.13 -40.97 3.62
C SER A 107 40.15 -40.00 2.97
N LEU A 108 39.56 -40.41 1.85
CA LEU A 108 38.50 -39.63 1.19
C LEU A 108 37.31 -39.38 2.11
N VAL A 109 37.00 -40.34 3.00
CA VAL A 109 35.89 -40.19 3.95
C VAL A 109 36.17 -39.06 4.95
N CYS A 110 37.40 -38.97 5.47
CA CYS A 110 37.79 -37.87 6.34
C CYS A 110 37.69 -36.52 5.62
N PHE A 111 38.16 -36.47 4.37
CA PHE A 111 38.07 -35.28 3.52
C PHE A 111 36.60 -34.86 3.28
N TYR A 112 35.73 -35.81 2.97
CA TYR A 112 34.29 -35.61 2.76
C TYR A 112 33.55 -35.14 4.01
N ILE A 113 33.86 -35.70 5.18
CA ILE A 113 33.33 -35.20 6.45
C ILE A 113 33.80 -33.76 6.68
N GLY A 114 35.09 -33.48 6.44
CA GLY A 114 35.64 -32.14 6.53
C GLY A 114 34.95 -31.13 5.60
N ARG A 115 34.59 -31.54 4.38
CA ARG A 115 33.80 -30.73 3.43
C ARG A 115 32.41 -30.42 3.95
N PHE A 116 31.71 -31.42 4.47
CA PHE A 116 30.37 -31.24 5.05
C PHE A 116 30.40 -30.29 6.26
N VAL A 117 31.35 -30.49 7.17
CA VAL A 117 31.52 -29.64 8.37
C VAL A 117 31.91 -28.21 7.99
N ALA A 118 32.82 -28.04 7.02
CA ALA A 118 33.15 -26.72 6.50
C ALA A 118 31.91 -26.04 5.88
N GLY A 119 31.10 -26.80 5.14
CA GLY A 119 29.82 -26.35 4.60
C GLY A 119 28.87 -25.78 5.65
N LEU A 120 28.73 -26.45 6.80
CA LEU A 120 27.88 -25.96 7.91
C LEU A 120 28.32 -24.57 8.40
N GLY A 121 29.63 -24.32 8.50
CA GLY A 121 30.15 -23.01 8.88
C GLY A 121 29.97 -21.96 7.78
N LEU A 122 30.18 -22.36 6.52
CA LEU A 122 30.09 -21.45 5.37
C LEU A 122 28.66 -20.98 5.13
N GLY A 123 27.68 -21.89 5.12
CA GLY A 123 26.26 -21.55 4.93
C GLY A 123 25.72 -20.68 6.05
N ALA A 124 26.06 -21.01 7.30
CA ALA A 124 25.69 -20.19 8.46
C ALA A 124 26.27 -18.76 8.37
N GLY A 125 27.55 -18.61 8.02
CA GLY A 125 28.20 -17.31 7.88
C GLY A 125 27.59 -16.46 6.76
N THR A 126 27.38 -17.06 5.58
CA THR A 126 26.83 -16.36 4.41
C THR A 126 25.36 -15.98 4.56
N ALA A 127 24.58 -16.68 5.39
CA ALA A 127 23.21 -16.30 5.70
C ALA A 127 23.10 -15.14 6.71
N VAL A 128 24.01 -15.05 7.69
CA VAL A 128 23.92 -14.06 8.79
C VAL A 128 24.62 -12.74 8.47
N VAL A 129 25.73 -12.78 7.73
CA VAL A 129 26.53 -11.58 7.41
C VAL A 129 25.77 -10.49 6.66
N PRO A 130 24.93 -10.77 5.62
CA PRO A 130 24.17 -9.73 4.93
C PRO A 130 23.29 -8.92 5.89
N SER A 131 22.54 -9.61 6.77
CA SER A 131 21.68 -8.98 7.76
C SER A 131 22.50 -8.17 8.75
N TYR A 132 23.63 -8.70 9.24
CA TYR A 132 24.49 -7.98 10.17
C TYR A 132 25.06 -6.69 9.55
N ASN A 133 25.42 -6.73 8.26
CA ASN A 133 25.89 -5.55 7.54
C ASN A 133 24.77 -4.50 7.42
N ALA A 134 23.57 -4.92 7.00
CA ALA A 134 22.43 -4.03 6.82
C ALA A 134 21.96 -3.38 8.13
N GLU A 135 21.99 -4.13 9.24
CA GLU A 135 21.58 -3.67 10.58
C GLU A 135 22.55 -2.65 11.20
N MET A 136 23.80 -2.61 10.75
CA MET A 136 24.85 -1.69 11.25
C MET A 136 25.13 -0.51 10.31
N ALA A 137 24.90 -0.70 9.01
CA ALA A 137 25.19 0.28 7.98
C ALA A 137 24.30 1.54 8.09
N PRO A 138 24.87 2.75 7.90
CA PRO A 138 24.09 3.97 7.69
C PRO A 138 23.15 3.82 6.50
N LYS A 139 21.97 4.44 6.57
CA LYS A 139 20.92 4.31 5.54
C LYS A 139 21.39 4.73 4.15
N GLU A 140 22.29 5.72 4.07
CA GLU A 140 22.78 6.30 2.81
C GLU A 140 23.76 5.38 2.06
N ILE A 141 24.49 4.51 2.75
CA ILE A 141 25.50 3.62 2.15
C ILE A 141 25.18 2.13 2.31
N ARG A 142 24.05 1.79 2.91
CA ARG A 142 23.61 0.41 3.16
C ARG A 142 23.61 -0.43 1.89
N GLY A 143 23.08 0.10 0.79
CA GLY A 143 23.06 -0.59 -0.50
C GLY A 143 24.47 -0.93 -1.02
N LYS A 144 25.39 0.04 -0.95
CA LYS A 144 26.80 -0.14 -1.37
C LYS A 144 27.53 -1.18 -0.53
N LEU A 145 27.32 -1.14 0.80
CA LEU A 145 27.91 -2.12 1.71
C LEU A 145 27.32 -3.52 1.49
N GLY A 146 26.02 -3.62 1.25
CA GLY A 146 25.34 -4.87 0.91
C GLY A 146 25.90 -5.52 -0.36
N SER A 147 26.09 -4.75 -1.42
CA SER A 147 26.72 -5.20 -2.67
C SER A 147 28.18 -5.67 -2.50
N GLY A 148 28.85 -5.23 -1.43
CA GLY A 148 30.21 -5.64 -1.09
C GLY A 148 30.38 -7.16 -0.92
N MET A 149 29.32 -7.88 -0.53
CA MET A 149 29.39 -9.33 -0.35
C MET A 149 29.63 -10.07 -1.67
N GLN A 150 28.90 -9.68 -2.73
CA GLN A 150 29.07 -10.26 -4.07
C GLN A 150 30.42 -9.88 -4.67
N TRP A 151 30.91 -8.68 -4.39
CA TRP A 151 32.22 -8.25 -4.84
C TRP A 151 33.35 -9.04 -4.18
N PHE A 152 33.26 -9.28 -2.87
CA PHE A 152 34.20 -10.12 -2.13
C PHE A 152 34.11 -11.60 -2.56
N PHE A 153 32.92 -12.10 -2.88
CA PHE A 153 32.77 -13.41 -3.51
C PHE A 153 33.57 -13.51 -4.82
N ALA A 154 33.42 -12.54 -5.73
CA ALA A 154 34.20 -12.53 -6.96
C ALA A 154 35.71 -12.41 -6.70
N LEU A 155 36.12 -11.61 -5.70
CA LEU A 155 37.52 -11.52 -5.26
C LEU A 155 38.06 -12.86 -4.77
N GLY A 156 37.28 -13.61 -3.99
CA GLY A 156 37.62 -14.95 -3.53
C GLY A 156 37.83 -15.93 -4.67
N VAL A 157 36.89 -15.97 -5.61
CA VAL A 157 37.00 -16.81 -6.82
C VAL A 157 38.25 -16.44 -7.62
N MET A 158 38.51 -15.15 -7.83
CA MET A 158 39.70 -14.69 -8.54
C MET A 158 41.00 -15.17 -7.86
N LEU A 159 41.16 -14.88 -6.56
CA LEU A 159 42.40 -15.21 -5.85
C LEU A 159 42.63 -16.72 -5.76
N SER A 160 41.57 -17.51 -5.52
CA SER A 160 41.68 -18.97 -5.47
C SER A 160 42.22 -19.58 -6.78
N TYR A 161 41.71 -19.15 -7.94
CA TYR A 161 42.22 -19.63 -9.23
C TYR A 161 43.69 -19.27 -9.47
N TRP A 162 44.09 -18.04 -9.11
CA TRP A 162 45.50 -17.64 -9.23
C TRP A 162 46.41 -18.40 -8.27
N ILE A 163 45.91 -18.75 -7.08
CA ILE A 163 46.64 -19.58 -6.12
C ILE A 163 46.80 -21.00 -6.66
N ASP A 164 45.76 -21.61 -7.20
CA ASP A 164 45.85 -22.93 -7.82
C ASP A 164 46.85 -22.95 -8.98
N TYR A 165 46.81 -21.92 -9.84
CA TYR A 165 47.78 -21.77 -10.92
C TYR A 165 49.21 -21.59 -10.40
N ALA A 166 49.42 -20.74 -9.40
CA ALA A 166 50.73 -20.49 -8.81
C ALA A 166 51.31 -21.74 -8.14
N VAL A 167 50.50 -22.46 -7.37
CA VAL A 167 50.89 -23.70 -6.70
C VAL A 167 51.20 -24.81 -7.71
N LYS A 168 50.43 -24.88 -8.82
CA LYS A 168 50.71 -25.81 -9.90
C LYS A 168 52.07 -25.57 -10.57
N LEU A 169 52.47 -24.30 -10.75
CA LEU A 169 53.73 -23.92 -11.39
C LEU A 169 54.94 -24.01 -10.46
N THR A 170 54.78 -23.65 -9.19
CA THR A 170 55.91 -23.45 -8.26
C THR A 170 56.22 -24.66 -7.41
N LEU A 171 55.21 -25.48 -7.06
CA LEU A 171 55.39 -26.60 -6.14
C LEU A 171 55.53 -27.94 -6.89
N PRO A 172 56.45 -28.83 -6.44
CA PRO A 172 56.54 -30.18 -6.96
C PRO A 172 55.30 -31.00 -6.58
N VAL A 173 55.03 -32.06 -7.35
CA VAL A 173 53.90 -32.97 -7.12
C VAL A 173 54.09 -33.67 -5.76
N SER A 174 53.40 -33.15 -4.75
CA SER A 174 53.41 -33.61 -3.36
C SER A 174 52.10 -33.21 -2.69
N SER A 175 51.73 -33.82 -1.56
CA SER A 175 50.48 -33.52 -0.84
C SER A 175 50.29 -32.03 -0.52
N LYS A 176 51.41 -31.32 -0.31
CA LYS A 176 51.45 -29.86 -0.09
C LYS A 176 50.77 -29.08 -1.22
N GLN A 177 50.79 -29.59 -2.45
CA GLN A 177 50.25 -28.91 -3.62
C GLN A 177 48.73 -28.72 -3.55
N TRP A 178 47.97 -29.64 -2.95
CA TRP A 178 46.53 -29.42 -2.73
C TRP A 178 46.22 -28.97 -1.28
N GLN A 179 47.03 -29.39 -0.31
CA GLN A 179 46.84 -29.02 1.10
C GLN A 179 47.02 -27.52 1.37
N ILE A 180 47.96 -26.85 0.69
CA ILE A 180 48.22 -25.41 0.90
C ILE A 180 47.01 -24.56 0.46
N PRO A 181 46.49 -24.69 -0.78
CA PRO A 181 45.29 -23.95 -1.18
C PRO A 181 44.09 -24.20 -0.27
N VAL A 182 43.85 -25.45 0.14
CA VAL A 182 42.75 -25.80 1.06
C VAL A 182 42.95 -25.19 2.44
N GLY A 183 44.15 -25.32 3.02
CA GLY A 183 44.46 -24.82 4.35
C GLY A 183 44.47 -23.30 4.45
N LEU A 184 44.78 -22.60 3.36
CA LEU A 184 44.79 -21.14 3.34
C LEU A 184 43.41 -20.54 3.62
N GLN A 185 42.32 -21.28 3.40
CA GLN A 185 40.95 -20.88 3.78
C GLN A 185 40.80 -20.55 5.27
N MET A 186 41.61 -21.17 6.13
CA MET A 186 41.57 -20.89 7.57
C MET A 186 42.02 -19.47 7.90
N VAL A 187 42.85 -18.84 7.07
CA VAL A 187 43.36 -17.49 7.33
C VAL A 187 42.22 -16.46 7.29
N PRO A 188 41.46 -16.28 6.20
CA PRO A 188 40.34 -15.35 6.16
C PRO A 188 39.23 -15.72 7.16
N ALA A 189 38.95 -17.01 7.38
CA ALA A 189 37.97 -17.45 8.40
C ALA A 189 38.40 -17.09 9.83
N GLY A 190 39.67 -17.33 10.16
CA GLY A 190 40.26 -16.96 11.44
C GLY A 190 40.32 -15.44 11.64
N VAL A 191 40.70 -14.69 10.60
CA VAL A 191 40.69 -13.22 10.62
C VAL A 191 39.29 -12.70 10.91
N LEU A 192 38.26 -13.24 10.26
CA LEU A 192 36.88 -12.85 10.52
C LEU A 192 36.44 -13.23 11.95
N ALA A 193 36.65 -14.48 12.38
CA ALA A 193 36.25 -14.96 13.71
C ALA A 193 36.92 -14.17 14.85
N LEU A 194 38.23 -13.95 14.73
CA LEU A 194 39.03 -13.25 15.74
C LEU A 194 38.79 -11.74 15.69
N GLY A 195 38.72 -11.14 14.51
CA GLY A 195 38.49 -9.70 14.38
C GLY A 195 37.10 -9.28 14.88
N LEU A 196 36.10 -10.16 14.82
CA LEU A 196 34.78 -9.90 15.41
C LEU A 196 34.83 -9.69 16.92
N PHE A 197 35.83 -10.18 17.67
CA PHE A 197 35.95 -9.88 19.10
C PHE A 197 36.00 -8.37 19.38
N GLY A 198 36.70 -7.62 18.52
CA GLY A 198 36.81 -6.16 18.60
C GLY A 198 35.65 -5.36 17.98
N MET A 199 34.64 -6.03 17.42
CA MET A 199 33.50 -5.37 16.75
C MET A 199 32.25 -5.33 17.64
N PRO A 200 31.39 -4.30 17.53
CA PRO A 200 30.13 -4.22 18.26
C PRO A 200 29.08 -5.20 17.69
N GLU A 201 28.17 -5.67 18.54
CA GLU A 201 27.00 -6.45 18.11
C GLU A 201 25.98 -5.56 17.38
N SER A 202 25.09 -6.19 16.60
CA SER A 202 24.01 -5.51 15.86
C SER A 202 23.16 -4.58 16.75
N VAL A 203 23.09 -3.31 16.36
CA VAL A 203 22.25 -2.28 17.03
C VAL A 203 20.78 -2.67 16.96
N ARG A 204 20.30 -3.10 15.78
CA ARG A 204 18.90 -3.51 15.58
C ARG A 204 18.56 -4.74 16.41
N TRP A 205 19.43 -5.75 16.46
CA TRP A 205 19.20 -6.96 17.26
C TRP A 205 19.17 -6.64 18.76
N LEU A 206 20.09 -5.82 19.27
CA LEU A 206 20.10 -5.40 20.67
C LEU A 206 18.83 -4.64 21.06
N ALA A 207 18.38 -3.72 20.21
CA ALA A 207 17.13 -3.01 20.40
C ALA A 207 15.90 -3.95 20.36
N LYS A 208 15.87 -4.93 19.44
CA LYS A 208 14.82 -5.97 19.37
C LYS A 208 14.77 -6.84 20.65
N LYS A 209 15.89 -7.01 21.35
CA LYS A 209 15.96 -7.70 22.66
C LYS A 209 15.68 -6.80 23.87
N GLY A 210 15.31 -5.54 23.66
CA GLY A 210 15.08 -4.56 24.72
C GLY A 210 16.35 -4.04 25.41
N ARG A 211 17.54 -4.35 24.88
CA ARG A 211 18.84 -3.91 25.42
C ARG A 211 19.23 -2.55 24.83
N PHE A 212 18.43 -1.54 25.11
CA PHE A 212 18.54 -0.22 24.48
C PHE A 212 19.84 0.51 24.80
N ASP A 213 20.36 0.39 26.03
CA ASP A 213 21.60 1.08 26.43
C ASP A 213 22.80 0.56 25.64
N GLU A 214 22.92 -0.76 25.47
CA GLU A 214 23.98 -1.37 24.66
C GLU A 214 23.82 -1.06 23.17
N ALA A 215 22.58 -1.03 22.68
CA ALA A 215 22.28 -0.64 21.30
C ALA A 215 22.72 0.82 21.03
N TRP A 216 22.48 1.72 21.99
CA TRP A 216 22.92 3.11 21.92
C TRP A 216 24.45 3.24 21.93
N GLU A 217 25.15 2.54 22.83
CA GLU A 217 26.62 2.54 22.84
C GLU A 217 27.22 2.02 21.53
N ASN A 218 26.66 0.94 20.98
CA ASN A 218 27.13 0.38 19.70
C ASN A 218 26.86 1.32 18.52
N LEU A 219 25.72 2.02 18.52
CA LEU A 219 25.41 3.00 17.48
C LEU A 219 26.35 4.22 17.58
N LYS A 220 26.59 4.74 18.78
CA LYS A 220 27.59 5.81 19.01
C LYS A 220 28.98 5.38 18.56
N TRP A 221 29.39 4.14 18.83
CA TRP A 221 30.65 3.60 18.34
C TRP A 221 30.68 3.58 16.81
N MET A 222 29.62 3.09 16.17
CA MET A 222 29.58 2.94 14.71
C MET A 222 29.53 4.30 13.99
N ARG A 223 28.77 5.27 14.50
CA ARG A 223 28.67 6.63 13.95
C ARG A 223 29.79 7.56 14.41
N ALA A 224 30.54 7.17 15.45
CA ALA A 224 31.55 7.97 16.13
C ALA A 224 31.04 9.39 16.46
N SER A 225 29.81 9.46 16.95
CA SER A 225 29.07 10.68 17.30
C SER A 225 27.92 10.33 18.25
N ASP A 226 27.58 11.25 19.13
CA ASP A 226 26.43 11.22 20.05
C ASP A 226 25.46 12.40 19.82
N GLY A 227 25.63 13.11 18.70
CA GLY A 227 24.84 14.28 18.36
C GLY A 227 23.34 13.98 18.13
N PRO A 228 22.52 15.04 17.98
CA PRO A 228 21.07 14.91 17.82
C PRO A 228 20.67 14.07 16.60
N GLU A 229 21.47 14.08 15.52
CA GLU A 229 21.24 13.25 14.32
C GLU A 229 21.31 11.75 14.62
N VAL A 230 22.30 11.30 15.40
CA VAL A 230 22.45 9.88 15.79
C VAL A 230 21.36 9.47 16.77
N LYS A 231 20.92 10.39 17.63
CA LYS A 231 19.79 10.16 18.54
C LYS A 231 18.46 10.05 17.78
N ALA A 232 18.27 10.86 16.73
CA ALA A 232 17.14 10.73 15.81
C ALA A 232 17.17 9.38 15.09
N GLU A 233 18.33 8.97 14.55
CA GLU A 233 18.51 7.63 13.94
C GLU A 233 18.18 6.50 14.93
N PHE A 234 18.63 6.60 16.19
CA PHE A 234 18.32 5.60 17.21
C PHE A 234 16.82 5.52 17.50
N ASN A 235 16.14 6.67 17.57
CA ASN A 235 14.69 6.72 17.74
C ASN A 235 13.95 6.17 16.52
N GLU A 236 14.40 6.47 15.29
CA GLU A 236 13.87 5.86 14.05
C GLU A 236 13.97 4.33 14.11
N ILE A 237 15.12 3.78 14.52
CA ILE A 237 15.32 2.33 14.68
C ILE A 237 14.34 1.76 15.72
N ARG A 238 14.13 2.44 16.85
CA ARG A 238 13.19 2.00 17.88
C ARG A 238 11.74 1.98 17.39
N VAL A 239 11.29 3.08 16.78
CA VAL A 239 9.93 3.21 16.24
C VAL A 239 9.69 2.15 15.17
N GLY A 240 10.63 1.97 14.23
CA GLY A 240 10.52 0.95 13.20
C GLY A 240 10.49 -0.49 13.73
N LEU A 241 11.16 -0.77 14.87
CA LEU A 241 11.07 -2.07 15.54
C LEU A 241 9.73 -2.28 16.24
N GLU A 242 9.15 -1.24 16.84
CA GLU A 242 7.80 -1.30 17.42
C GLU A 242 6.75 -1.51 16.32
N GLU A 243 6.89 -0.84 15.18
CA GLU A 243 6.04 -1.05 14.00
C GLU A 243 6.19 -2.47 13.44
N GLU A 244 7.42 -2.99 13.31
CA GLU A 244 7.67 -4.37 12.89
C GLU A 244 7.05 -5.38 13.87
N SER A 245 7.19 -5.15 15.18
CA SER A 245 6.58 -6.00 16.21
C SER A 245 5.06 -6.02 16.06
N ARG A 246 4.41 -4.85 15.95
CA ARG A 246 2.97 -4.74 15.73
C ARG A 246 2.53 -5.38 14.41
N ALA A 247 3.31 -5.19 13.35
CA ALA A 247 3.04 -5.79 12.05
C ALA A 247 3.19 -7.31 12.04
N THR A 248 3.94 -7.90 13.00
CA THR A 248 4.17 -9.35 13.11
C THR A 248 3.36 -9.98 14.25
N GLU A 249 2.68 -9.18 15.08
CA GLU A 249 1.79 -9.66 16.13
C GLU A 249 0.67 -10.51 15.53
N GLY A 250 0.39 -11.64 16.20
CA GLY A 250 -0.60 -12.61 15.75
C GLY A 250 -0.22 -13.41 14.49
N PHE A 251 1.04 -13.36 14.02
CA PHE A 251 1.46 -14.09 12.82
C PHE A 251 1.19 -15.59 12.91
N ASN A 252 0.38 -16.08 11.97
CA ASN A 252 0.10 -17.49 11.75
C ASN A 252 0.86 -17.98 10.50
N LYS A 253 1.53 -19.13 10.61
CA LYS A 253 2.25 -19.75 9.48
C LYS A 253 1.36 -20.00 8.25
N ARG A 254 0.04 -20.12 8.44
CA ARG A 254 -0.94 -20.25 7.35
C ARG A 254 -0.99 -19.02 6.44
N GLU A 255 -0.65 -17.84 6.93
CA GLU A 255 -0.61 -16.58 6.15
C GLU A 255 0.40 -16.64 4.99
N LEU A 256 1.45 -17.48 5.10
CA LEU A 256 2.41 -17.72 4.02
C LEU A 256 1.76 -18.40 2.80
N LEU A 257 0.67 -19.13 3.01
CA LEU A 257 -0.05 -19.87 1.96
C LEU A 257 -1.14 -19.03 1.28
N GLU A 258 -1.39 -17.81 1.75
CA GLU A 258 -2.32 -16.89 1.11
C GLU A 258 -1.92 -16.61 -0.34
N PRO A 259 -2.86 -16.40 -1.28
CA PRO A 259 -2.58 -16.32 -2.71
C PRO A 259 -1.47 -15.35 -3.13
N ALA A 260 -1.40 -14.17 -2.50
CA ALA A 260 -0.36 -13.18 -2.78
C ALA A 260 1.00 -13.57 -2.14
N ASN A 261 0.99 -14.05 -0.90
CA ASN A 261 2.19 -14.43 -0.16
C ASN A 261 2.84 -15.70 -0.72
N ARG A 262 2.04 -16.71 -1.11
CA ARG A 262 2.53 -17.90 -1.80
C ARG A 262 3.16 -17.53 -3.13
N TYR A 263 2.61 -16.57 -3.86
CA TYR A 263 3.16 -16.12 -5.13
C TYR A 263 4.51 -15.40 -4.95
N ARG A 264 4.63 -14.54 -3.93
CA ARG A 264 5.92 -13.92 -3.53
C ARG A 264 6.97 -14.98 -3.15
N LEU A 265 6.59 -15.97 -2.35
CA LEU A 265 7.47 -17.08 -1.95
C LEU A 265 7.93 -17.90 -3.16
N LEU A 266 7.00 -18.25 -4.06
CA LEU A 266 7.32 -18.99 -5.29
C LEU A 266 8.26 -18.18 -6.19
N LEU A 267 8.07 -16.87 -6.32
CA LEU A 267 8.99 -16.00 -7.06
C LEU A 267 10.38 -15.97 -6.38
N ALA A 268 10.46 -15.88 -5.06
CA ALA A 268 11.76 -15.88 -4.38
C ALA A 268 12.53 -17.20 -4.57
N VAL A 269 11.83 -18.33 -4.48
CA VAL A 269 12.38 -19.67 -4.79
C VAL A 269 12.83 -19.71 -6.26
N PHE A 270 11.98 -19.24 -7.18
CA PHE A 270 12.28 -19.20 -8.60
C PHE A 270 13.54 -18.37 -8.91
N MET A 271 13.71 -17.19 -8.30
CA MET A 271 14.83 -16.30 -8.58
C MET A 271 16.18 -16.94 -8.25
N PHE A 272 16.29 -17.61 -7.10
CA PHE A 272 17.52 -18.30 -6.71
C PHE A 272 17.70 -19.66 -7.39
N CYS A 273 16.62 -20.34 -7.75
CA CYS A 273 16.68 -21.50 -8.65
C CYS A 273 17.24 -21.08 -10.02
N GLY A 274 16.66 -20.05 -10.63
CA GLY A 274 17.06 -19.50 -11.92
C GLY A 274 18.50 -19.05 -11.94
N GLN A 275 18.98 -18.40 -10.87
CA GLN A 275 20.40 -18.05 -10.71
C GLN A 275 21.33 -19.26 -10.88
N GLN A 276 20.98 -20.42 -10.29
CA GLN A 276 21.79 -21.64 -10.42
C GLN A 276 21.59 -22.35 -11.77
N CYS A 277 20.37 -22.27 -12.34
CA CYS A 277 20.04 -22.82 -13.66
C CYS A 277 20.83 -22.17 -14.80
N THR A 278 21.41 -20.98 -14.62
CA THR A 278 22.30 -20.35 -15.61
C THR A 278 23.61 -21.13 -15.83
N GLY A 279 23.96 -22.06 -14.94
CA GLY A 279 25.19 -22.85 -15.02
C GLY A 279 26.47 -22.10 -14.64
N MET A 280 26.39 -20.80 -14.32
CA MET A 280 27.57 -19.97 -14.05
C MET A 280 28.29 -20.35 -12.75
N THR A 281 27.55 -20.77 -11.72
CA THR A 281 28.15 -21.31 -10.49
C THR A 281 28.87 -22.64 -10.75
N ALA A 282 28.27 -23.51 -11.56
CA ALA A 282 28.89 -24.79 -11.91
C ALA A 282 30.15 -24.60 -12.76
N LEU A 283 30.14 -23.62 -13.68
CA LEU A 283 31.32 -23.14 -14.40
C LEU A 283 32.42 -22.63 -13.45
N ALA A 284 32.05 -22.02 -12.33
CA ALA A 284 33.03 -21.59 -11.34
C ALA A 284 33.65 -22.79 -10.58
N TYR A 285 32.85 -23.76 -10.16
CA TYR A 285 33.39 -24.95 -9.49
C TYR A 285 34.26 -25.83 -10.39
N PHE A 286 33.88 -25.96 -11.66
CA PHE A 286 34.51 -26.88 -12.62
C PHE A 286 35.22 -26.14 -13.77
N GLY A 287 35.66 -24.90 -13.54
CA GLY A 287 36.25 -24.03 -14.56
C GLY A 287 37.37 -24.72 -15.37
N PRO A 288 38.39 -25.30 -14.71
CA PRO A 288 39.47 -25.98 -15.43
C PRO A 288 38.96 -27.14 -16.30
N GLN A 289 37.98 -27.90 -15.81
CA GLN A 289 37.38 -29.03 -16.53
C GLN A 289 36.60 -28.56 -17.77
N PHE A 290 35.85 -27.45 -17.67
CA PHE A 290 35.14 -26.84 -18.80
C PHE A 290 36.12 -26.32 -19.85
N PHE A 291 37.18 -25.62 -19.43
CA PHE A 291 38.16 -25.13 -20.39
C PHE A 291 38.94 -26.28 -21.04
N LYS A 292 39.25 -27.37 -20.31
CA LYS A 292 39.82 -28.59 -20.92
C LYS A 292 38.93 -29.19 -22.01
N LEU A 293 37.62 -29.21 -21.78
CA LEU A 293 36.65 -29.67 -22.78
C LEU A 293 36.71 -28.81 -24.05
N LEU A 294 36.89 -27.50 -23.91
CA LEU A 294 36.92 -26.55 -25.03
C LEU A 294 38.26 -26.51 -25.77
N VAL A 295 39.37 -26.32 -25.06
CA VAL A 295 40.70 -26.04 -25.64
C VAL A 295 41.68 -27.22 -25.62
N GLY A 296 41.29 -28.37 -25.05
CA GLY A 296 42.11 -29.57 -24.99
C GLY A 296 42.85 -29.77 -23.66
N ASN A 297 43.59 -30.90 -23.54
CA ASN A 297 44.02 -31.45 -22.26
C ASN A 297 45.29 -30.82 -21.63
N ASN A 298 45.55 -29.53 -21.88
CA ASN A 298 46.69 -28.81 -21.28
C ASN A 298 46.30 -28.16 -19.95
N THR A 299 46.64 -28.82 -18.84
CA THR A 299 46.26 -28.37 -17.49
C THR A 299 46.76 -26.97 -17.13
N ASN A 300 47.99 -26.60 -17.53
CA ASN A 300 48.53 -25.28 -17.22
C ASN A 300 47.77 -24.17 -17.97
N GLN A 301 47.41 -24.44 -19.22
CA GLN A 301 46.63 -23.50 -20.03
C GLN A 301 45.19 -23.37 -19.48
N SER A 302 44.53 -24.47 -19.12
CA SER A 302 43.17 -24.43 -18.55
C SER A 302 43.12 -23.66 -17.22
N LEU A 303 44.10 -23.87 -16.33
CA LEU A 303 44.20 -23.12 -15.07
C LEU A 303 44.47 -21.63 -15.30
N LEU A 304 45.34 -21.28 -16.27
CA LEU A 304 45.58 -19.88 -16.63
C LEU A 304 44.30 -19.20 -17.15
N ILE A 305 43.56 -19.85 -18.05
CA ILE A 305 42.28 -19.33 -18.57
C ILE A 305 41.28 -19.16 -17.42
N THR A 306 41.26 -20.08 -16.46
CA THR A 306 40.40 -19.98 -15.27
C THR A 306 40.78 -18.79 -14.39
N GLY A 307 42.08 -18.52 -14.19
CA GLY A 307 42.56 -17.32 -13.51
C GLY A 307 42.13 -16.01 -14.17
N LEU A 308 42.21 -15.95 -15.52
CA LEU A 308 41.72 -14.81 -16.29
C LEU A 308 40.20 -14.65 -16.20
N PHE A 309 39.45 -15.76 -16.22
CA PHE A 309 38.00 -15.77 -16.03
C PHE A 309 37.61 -15.22 -14.65
N GLY A 310 38.34 -15.58 -13.59
CA GLY A 310 38.15 -15.02 -12.26
C GLY A 310 38.43 -13.51 -12.21
N ALA A 311 39.46 -13.03 -12.90
CA ALA A 311 39.79 -11.60 -12.96
C ALA A 311 38.70 -10.80 -13.69
N GLU A 312 38.24 -11.30 -14.83
CA GLU A 312 37.12 -10.72 -15.58
C GLU A 312 35.85 -10.68 -14.70
N LYS A 313 35.52 -11.78 -14.01
CA LYS A 313 34.40 -11.84 -13.05
C LYS A 313 34.45 -10.74 -11.98
N PHE A 314 35.63 -10.47 -11.40
CA PHE A 314 35.83 -9.46 -10.37
C PHE A 314 35.70 -8.02 -10.91
N ILE A 315 36.25 -7.76 -12.09
CA ILE A 315 36.19 -6.44 -12.74
C ILE A 315 34.75 -6.14 -13.15
N THR A 316 34.09 -7.08 -13.84
CA THR A 316 32.74 -6.91 -14.38
C THR A 316 31.71 -6.65 -13.27
N VAL A 317 31.74 -7.42 -12.17
CA VAL A 317 30.80 -7.19 -11.06
C VAL A 317 31.07 -5.86 -10.35
N GLY A 318 32.33 -5.44 -10.26
CA GLY A 318 32.70 -4.14 -9.72
C GLY A 318 32.12 -3.00 -10.57
N ILE A 319 32.22 -3.09 -11.90
CA ILE A 319 31.62 -2.12 -12.83
C ILE A 319 30.10 -2.08 -12.65
N TYR A 320 29.43 -3.24 -12.62
CA TYR A 320 27.98 -3.30 -12.42
C TYR A 320 27.55 -2.62 -11.11
N ILE A 321 28.18 -2.98 -9.98
CA ILE A 321 27.83 -2.44 -8.67
C ILE A 321 28.02 -0.93 -8.62
N LEU A 322 29.14 -0.42 -9.17
CA LEU A 322 29.50 0.99 -9.09
C LEU A 322 28.70 1.90 -10.04
N PHE A 323 28.30 1.41 -11.21
CA PHE A 323 27.73 2.26 -12.26
C PHE A 323 26.30 1.89 -12.69
N PHE A 324 25.89 0.62 -12.63
CA PHE A 324 24.67 0.16 -13.31
C PHE A 324 23.58 -0.38 -12.38
N SER A 325 23.91 -0.73 -11.14
CA SER A 325 23.01 -1.39 -10.19
C SER A 325 21.68 -0.64 -9.96
N GLU A 326 21.67 0.69 -10.04
CA GLU A 326 20.45 1.52 -9.88
C GLU A 326 19.84 1.98 -11.22
N MET A 327 20.56 1.84 -12.33
CA MET A 327 20.15 2.40 -13.63
C MET A 327 19.17 1.49 -14.40
N TRP A 328 19.24 0.17 -14.22
CA TRP A 328 18.48 -0.78 -15.05
C TRP A 328 17.27 -1.39 -14.32
N GLY A 329 16.19 -1.66 -15.05
CA GLY A 329 15.00 -2.35 -14.53
C GLY A 329 15.31 -3.81 -14.23
N ARG A 330 14.72 -4.39 -13.17
CA ARG A 330 15.06 -5.75 -12.72
C ARG A 330 14.55 -6.79 -13.72
N LYS A 331 13.29 -6.66 -14.15
CA LYS A 331 12.65 -7.60 -15.07
C LYS A 331 13.32 -7.63 -16.46
N PRO A 332 13.50 -6.50 -17.18
CA PRO A 332 14.10 -6.53 -18.51
C PRO A 332 15.53 -7.04 -18.48
N THR A 333 16.31 -6.68 -17.47
CA THR A 333 17.69 -7.17 -17.36
C THR A 333 17.75 -8.69 -17.19
N LEU A 334 16.85 -9.31 -16.41
CA LEU A 334 16.84 -10.75 -16.20
C LEU A 334 16.49 -11.56 -17.46
N TRP A 335 15.41 -11.23 -18.18
CA TRP A 335 15.03 -12.04 -19.35
C TRP A 335 15.92 -11.78 -20.57
N ILE A 336 16.34 -10.53 -20.83
CA ILE A 336 17.24 -10.21 -21.94
C ILE A 336 18.58 -10.91 -21.75
N SER A 337 19.15 -10.82 -20.55
CA SER A 337 20.44 -11.45 -20.26
C SER A 337 20.37 -12.97 -20.35
N ALA A 338 19.28 -13.61 -19.91
CA ALA A 338 19.09 -15.05 -20.08
C ALA A 338 19.11 -15.46 -21.56
N LEU A 339 18.43 -14.73 -22.44
CA LEU A 339 18.47 -15.00 -23.89
C LEU A 339 19.86 -14.80 -24.49
N LEU A 340 20.58 -13.75 -24.06
CA LEU A 340 21.95 -13.50 -24.54
C LEU A 340 22.94 -14.58 -24.06
N MET A 341 22.82 -15.05 -22.81
CA MET A 341 23.61 -16.17 -22.30
C MET A 341 23.31 -17.47 -23.05
N ALA A 342 22.02 -17.76 -23.29
CA ALA A 342 21.60 -18.91 -24.08
C ALA A 342 22.21 -18.88 -25.49
N ALA A 343 22.17 -17.74 -26.17
CA ALA A 343 22.78 -17.58 -27.49
C ALA A 343 24.29 -17.89 -27.46
N CYS A 344 25.01 -17.37 -26.46
CA CYS A 344 26.44 -17.65 -26.30
C CYS A 344 26.72 -19.16 -26.07
N PHE A 345 25.93 -19.83 -25.22
CA PHE A 345 26.09 -21.26 -24.97
C PHE A 345 25.72 -22.13 -26.18
N ILE A 346 24.73 -21.75 -26.97
CA ILE A 346 24.40 -22.41 -28.24
C ILE A 346 25.56 -22.28 -29.21
N ILE A 347 26.13 -21.07 -29.36
CA ILE A 347 27.30 -20.83 -30.21
C ILE A 347 28.47 -21.72 -29.78
N VAL A 348 28.77 -21.78 -28.47
CA VAL A 348 29.85 -22.65 -27.95
C VAL A 348 29.60 -24.11 -28.30
N THR A 349 28.37 -24.61 -28.14
CA THR A 349 28.03 -26.01 -28.46
C THR A 349 28.18 -26.27 -29.97
N VAL A 350 27.61 -25.43 -30.82
CA VAL A 350 27.65 -25.59 -32.28
C VAL A 350 29.09 -25.53 -32.79
N VAL A 351 29.88 -24.56 -32.35
CA VAL A 351 31.29 -24.44 -32.75
C VAL A 351 32.08 -25.65 -32.30
N LYS A 352 31.84 -26.18 -31.10
CA LYS A 352 32.55 -27.35 -30.59
C LYS A 352 32.26 -28.62 -31.38
N GLU A 353 31.02 -28.81 -31.84
CA GLU A 353 30.60 -30.00 -32.62
C GLU A 353 30.94 -29.90 -34.12
N THR A 354 30.98 -28.68 -34.67
CA THR A 354 31.26 -28.47 -36.10
C THR A 354 32.74 -28.35 -36.43
N THR A 355 33.60 -28.07 -35.45
CA THR A 355 35.05 -27.92 -35.65
C THR A 355 35.82 -29.13 -35.10
N PRO A 356 36.88 -29.60 -35.79
CA PRO A 356 37.69 -30.74 -35.31
C PRO A 356 38.26 -30.50 -33.90
N ALA A 357 38.37 -31.57 -33.12
CA ALA A 357 38.93 -31.50 -31.77
C ALA A 357 40.35 -30.87 -31.78
N PRO A 358 40.63 -29.86 -30.94
CA PRO A 358 41.91 -29.16 -30.98
C PRO A 358 43.06 -30.05 -30.47
N ASP A 359 44.11 -30.20 -31.30
CA ASP A 359 45.35 -30.93 -30.99
C ASP A 359 46.30 -30.12 -30.09
N ALA A 360 45.87 -29.86 -28.84
CA ALA A 360 46.64 -29.25 -27.74
C ALA A 360 47.20 -27.83 -27.98
N LYS A 361 47.10 -27.27 -29.19
CA LYS A 361 47.39 -25.85 -29.51
C LYS A 361 46.09 -25.06 -29.54
N ALA A 362 46.15 -23.79 -29.12
CA ALA A 362 45.01 -22.88 -29.19
C ALA A 362 44.57 -22.69 -30.65
N THR A 363 43.41 -23.23 -31.01
CA THR A 363 42.78 -23.00 -32.32
C THR A 363 41.98 -21.70 -32.28
N PRO A 364 41.80 -21.01 -33.43
CA PRO A 364 40.92 -19.83 -33.50
C PRO A 364 39.51 -20.12 -32.98
N ALA A 365 38.96 -21.31 -33.30
CA ALA A 365 37.67 -21.78 -32.78
C ALA A 365 37.68 -21.94 -31.25
N GLY A 366 38.75 -22.50 -30.67
CA GLY A 366 38.93 -22.61 -29.23
C GLY A 366 38.98 -21.25 -28.52
N ILE A 367 39.68 -20.27 -29.10
CA ILE A 367 39.73 -18.89 -28.60
C ILE A 367 38.34 -18.26 -28.66
N GLY A 368 37.62 -18.42 -29.78
CA GLY A 368 36.25 -17.94 -29.94
C GLY A 368 35.29 -18.51 -28.90
N MET A 369 35.34 -19.82 -28.63
CA MET A 369 34.52 -20.45 -27.60
C MET A 369 34.84 -19.92 -26.20
N VAL A 370 36.12 -19.75 -25.86
CA VAL A 370 36.52 -19.15 -24.57
C VAL A 370 36.03 -17.70 -24.46
N ALA A 371 36.14 -16.91 -25.54
CA ALA A 371 35.63 -15.53 -25.58
C ALA A 371 34.11 -15.48 -25.36
N MET A 372 33.34 -16.41 -25.95
CA MET A 372 31.91 -16.52 -25.70
C MET A 372 31.60 -16.87 -24.24
N ILE A 373 32.36 -17.77 -23.61
CA ILE A 373 32.18 -18.08 -22.18
C ILE A 373 32.48 -16.87 -21.29
N PHE A 374 33.50 -16.07 -21.62
CA PHE A 374 33.80 -14.82 -20.92
C PHE A 374 32.67 -13.79 -21.12
N LEU A 375 32.13 -13.69 -22.33
CA LEU A 375 30.97 -12.84 -22.59
C LEU A 375 29.74 -13.29 -21.80
N THR A 376 29.46 -14.59 -21.73
CA THR A 376 28.38 -15.14 -20.89
C THR A 376 28.59 -14.76 -19.42
N ASN A 377 29.82 -14.88 -18.90
CA ASN A 377 30.13 -14.47 -17.53
C ASN A 377 29.93 -12.98 -17.32
N SER A 378 30.34 -12.15 -18.28
CA SER A 378 30.09 -10.72 -18.25
C SER A 378 28.59 -10.40 -18.17
N ILE A 379 27.79 -11.01 -19.05
CA ILE A 379 26.34 -10.84 -19.08
C ILE A 379 25.72 -11.26 -17.73
N TYR A 380 26.11 -12.42 -17.19
CA TYR A 380 25.63 -12.93 -15.91
C TYR A 380 25.89 -11.96 -14.75
N GLN A 381 27.09 -11.39 -14.69
CA GLN A 381 27.48 -10.48 -13.61
C GLN A 381 26.78 -9.12 -13.68
N PHE A 382 26.26 -8.74 -14.85
CA PHE A 382 25.38 -7.58 -15.02
C PHE A 382 23.89 -7.90 -14.78
N SER A 383 23.54 -9.16 -14.50
CA SER A 383 22.15 -9.60 -14.35
C SER A 383 21.92 -10.61 -13.21
N TRP A 384 21.85 -11.91 -13.52
CA TRP A 384 21.47 -13.00 -12.63
C TRP A 384 22.42 -13.21 -11.45
N GLY A 385 23.68 -12.77 -11.57
CA GLY A 385 24.63 -12.79 -10.46
C GLY A 385 24.15 -11.93 -9.29
N PRO A 386 24.03 -10.60 -9.46
CA PRO A 386 23.65 -9.70 -8.37
C PRO A 386 22.14 -9.50 -8.17
N LEU A 387 21.29 -9.57 -9.20
CA LEU A 387 19.88 -9.13 -9.14
C LEU A 387 18.92 -9.94 -8.25
N PRO A 388 19.04 -11.27 -8.10
CA PRO A 388 18.14 -12.05 -7.25
C PRO A 388 18.11 -11.59 -5.78
N TRP A 389 19.24 -11.07 -5.27
CA TRP A 389 19.38 -10.59 -3.90
C TRP A 389 18.50 -9.36 -3.59
N PRO A 390 18.63 -8.21 -4.29
CA PRO A 390 17.75 -7.08 -4.08
C PRO A 390 16.31 -7.39 -4.47
N TYR A 391 16.07 -8.14 -5.56
CA TYR A 391 14.71 -8.47 -5.98
C TYR A 391 13.91 -9.20 -4.90
N THR A 392 14.51 -10.20 -4.26
CA THR A 392 13.84 -10.94 -3.18
C THR A 392 13.59 -10.07 -1.95
N ALA A 393 14.45 -9.11 -1.65
CA ALA A 393 14.22 -8.14 -0.57
C ALA A 393 13.10 -7.15 -0.89
N GLU A 394 12.91 -6.79 -2.17
CA GLU A 394 11.93 -5.81 -2.65
C GLU A 394 10.50 -6.39 -2.73
N ILE A 395 10.31 -7.69 -2.96
CA ILE A 395 8.96 -8.29 -3.14
C ILE A 395 8.25 -8.68 -1.83
N PHE A 396 8.95 -8.78 -0.70
CA PHE A 396 8.34 -9.22 0.56
C PHE A 396 7.92 -8.06 1.46
N PRO A 397 6.68 -8.08 1.99
CA PRO A 397 6.24 -7.13 2.99
C PRO A 397 6.89 -7.42 4.34
N THR A 398 6.95 -6.41 5.21
CA THR A 398 7.69 -6.47 6.49
C THR A 398 7.30 -7.67 7.35
N ARG A 399 6.02 -8.06 7.37
CA ARG A 399 5.47 -9.18 8.15
C ARG A 399 6.06 -10.54 7.80
N ILE A 400 6.40 -10.81 6.54
CA ILE A 400 6.92 -12.13 6.10
C ILE A 400 8.33 -12.09 5.51
N ARG A 401 8.96 -10.90 5.48
CA ARG A 401 10.26 -10.67 4.83
C ARG A 401 11.35 -11.58 5.35
N GLU A 402 11.50 -11.70 6.67
CA GLU A 402 12.55 -12.53 7.27
C GLU A 402 12.44 -14.00 6.83
N ILE A 403 11.22 -14.55 6.85
CA ILE A 403 10.94 -15.94 6.44
C ILE A 403 11.17 -16.11 4.93
N GLY A 404 10.63 -15.19 4.13
CA GLY A 404 10.75 -15.22 2.67
C GLY A 404 12.20 -15.18 2.20
N THR A 405 13.01 -14.29 2.76
CA THR A 405 14.44 -14.20 2.46
C THR A 405 15.20 -15.46 2.92
N SER A 406 14.87 -16.04 4.08
CA SER A 406 15.51 -17.28 4.54
C SER A 406 15.22 -18.47 3.61
N VAL A 407 13.99 -18.59 3.10
CA VAL A 407 13.61 -19.62 2.12
C VAL A 407 14.36 -19.40 0.80
N ALA A 408 14.50 -18.15 0.37
CA ALA A 408 15.22 -17.77 -0.85
C ALA A 408 16.70 -18.18 -0.79
N VAL A 409 17.41 -17.82 0.29
CA VAL A 409 18.83 -18.21 0.50
C VAL A 409 19.00 -19.72 0.64
N SER A 410 18.07 -20.39 1.31
CA SER A 410 18.11 -21.86 1.40
C SER A 410 17.93 -22.51 0.04
N THR A 411 17.06 -21.95 -0.80
CA THR A 411 16.85 -22.40 -2.19
C THR A 411 18.13 -22.26 -3.02
N GLN A 412 18.86 -21.15 -2.87
CA GLN A 412 20.15 -20.96 -3.52
C GLN A 412 21.11 -22.12 -3.22
N TRP A 413 21.29 -22.48 -1.94
CA TRP A 413 22.17 -23.57 -1.55
C TRP A 413 21.69 -24.95 -2.00
N LEU A 414 20.37 -25.18 -2.01
CA LEU A 414 19.77 -26.43 -2.50
C LEU A 414 20.09 -26.65 -3.99
N PHE A 415 19.82 -25.65 -4.84
CA PHE A 415 20.09 -25.78 -6.27
C PHE A 415 21.59 -25.74 -6.58
N ASN A 416 22.39 -25.04 -5.76
CA ASN A 416 23.84 -25.11 -5.86
C ASN A 416 24.36 -26.53 -5.60
N PHE A 417 23.84 -27.21 -4.56
CA PHE A 417 24.10 -28.62 -4.31
C PHE A 417 23.72 -29.51 -5.52
N LEU A 418 22.50 -29.33 -6.04
CA LEU A 418 21.99 -30.12 -7.16
C LEU A 418 22.88 -30.00 -8.40
N PHE A 419 23.15 -28.78 -8.88
CA PHE A 419 23.95 -28.59 -10.08
C PHE A 419 25.43 -28.96 -9.86
N SER A 420 25.97 -28.74 -8.66
CA SER A 420 27.33 -29.18 -8.34
C SER A 420 27.50 -30.70 -8.39
N LEU A 421 26.46 -31.45 -8.03
CA LEU A 421 26.47 -32.91 -8.13
C LEU A 421 26.30 -33.37 -9.59
N VAL A 422 25.29 -32.83 -10.29
CA VAL A 422 24.88 -33.34 -11.61
C VAL A 422 25.83 -32.91 -12.73
N THR A 423 26.45 -31.72 -12.65
CA THR A 423 27.25 -31.15 -13.76
C THR A 423 28.40 -32.04 -14.18
N ARG A 424 29.17 -32.62 -13.25
CA ARG A 424 30.31 -33.46 -13.65
C ARG A 424 29.87 -34.73 -14.35
N TYR A 425 28.74 -35.33 -13.97
CA TYR A 425 28.17 -36.47 -14.69
C TYR A 425 27.72 -36.06 -16.08
N MET A 426 27.04 -34.91 -16.23
CA MET A 426 26.64 -34.38 -17.54
C MET A 426 27.84 -34.12 -18.45
N MET A 427 28.90 -33.46 -17.95
CA MET A 427 30.09 -33.21 -18.75
C MET A 427 30.80 -34.50 -19.20
N ASN A 428 30.77 -35.55 -18.37
CA ASN A 428 31.38 -36.84 -18.71
C ASN A 428 30.56 -37.61 -19.77
N SER A 429 29.23 -37.59 -19.66
CA SER A 429 28.36 -38.37 -20.54
C SER A 429 27.95 -37.63 -21.80
N TRP A 430 27.74 -36.32 -21.71
CA TRP A 430 27.18 -35.47 -22.78
C TRP A 430 28.23 -34.55 -23.43
N GLY A 431 29.44 -34.44 -22.88
CA GLY A 431 30.49 -33.59 -23.47
C GLY A 431 30.05 -32.12 -23.59
N SER A 432 30.09 -31.58 -24.80
CA SER A 432 29.76 -30.16 -25.10
C SER A 432 28.28 -29.84 -24.94
N TYR A 433 27.37 -30.83 -25.05
CA TYR A 433 25.92 -30.64 -24.93
C TYR A 433 25.50 -30.17 -23.53
N VAL A 434 26.39 -30.21 -22.54
CA VAL A 434 26.16 -29.56 -21.23
C VAL A 434 25.92 -28.05 -21.37
N PHE A 435 26.55 -27.37 -22.33
CA PHE A 435 26.32 -25.95 -22.59
C PHE A 435 24.93 -25.73 -23.20
N LEU A 436 24.51 -26.60 -24.14
CA LEU A 436 23.15 -26.57 -24.69
C LEU A 436 22.09 -26.82 -23.63
N PHE A 437 22.34 -27.73 -22.68
CA PHE A 437 21.45 -27.94 -21.54
C PHE A 437 21.24 -26.66 -20.73
N TYR A 438 22.32 -25.94 -20.39
CA TYR A 438 22.22 -24.65 -19.71
C TYR A 438 21.54 -23.57 -20.58
N ALA A 439 21.77 -23.56 -21.90
CA ALA A 439 21.09 -22.65 -22.80
C ALA A 439 19.57 -22.86 -22.83
N ILE A 440 19.11 -24.11 -22.84
CA ILE A 440 17.68 -24.44 -22.79
C ILE A 440 17.08 -23.96 -21.47
N LEU A 441 17.78 -24.18 -20.34
CA LEU A 441 17.33 -23.67 -19.05
C LEU A 441 17.26 -22.14 -19.03
N ASP A 442 18.24 -21.45 -19.60
CA ASP A 442 18.24 -19.99 -19.73
C ASP A 442 17.03 -19.49 -20.55
N ILE A 443 16.68 -20.15 -21.67
CA ILE A 443 15.49 -19.82 -22.46
C ILE A 443 14.21 -20.01 -21.61
N ILE A 444 14.11 -21.12 -20.88
CA ILE A 444 12.97 -21.37 -19.98
C ILE A 444 12.90 -20.29 -18.90
N MET A 445 14.04 -19.90 -18.32
CA MET A 445 14.10 -18.82 -17.32
C MET A 445 13.68 -17.48 -17.93
N ALA A 446 14.10 -17.16 -19.15
CA ALA A 446 13.69 -15.95 -19.85
C ALA A 446 12.17 -15.89 -20.05
N ILE A 447 11.55 -16.99 -20.48
CA ILE A 447 10.10 -17.11 -20.66
C ILE A 447 9.38 -16.92 -19.32
N ILE A 448 9.83 -17.60 -18.26
CA ILE A 448 9.17 -17.48 -16.95
C ILE A 448 9.33 -16.07 -16.38
N VAL A 449 10.50 -15.44 -16.51
CA VAL A 449 10.70 -14.04 -16.09
C VAL A 449 9.77 -13.10 -16.87
N TRP A 450 9.65 -13.29 -18.18
CA TRP A 450 8.78 -12.47 -19.02
C TRP A 450 7.32 -12.48 -18.53
N PHE A 451 6.77 -13.67 -18.25
CA PHE A 451 5.36 -13.82 -17.85
C PHE A 451 5.11 -13.56 -16.36
N PHE A 452 5.95 -14.08 -15.47
CA PHE A 452 5.62 -14.18 -14.04
C PHE A 452 6.39 -13.20 -13.15
N VAL A 453 7.54 -12.66 -13.56
CA VAL A 453 8.28 -11.71 -12.73
C VAL A 453 7.68 -10.31 -12.87
N LYS A 454 7.49 -9.64 -11.74
CA LYS A 454 7.01 -8.24 -11.65
C LYS A 454 8.19 -7.29 -11.57
N GLU A 455 8.09 -6.11 -12.20
CA GLU A 455 9.14 -5.09 -12.10
C GLU A 455 9.09 -4.40 -10.73
N THR A 456 10.26 -4.20 -10.12
CA THR A 456 10.42 -3.62 -8.78
C THR A 456 11.16 -2.29 -8.79
N LYS A 457 11.80 -1.90 -9.90
CA LYS A 457 12.56 -0.65 -10.00
C LYS A 457 11.67 0.55 -9.75
N GLY A 458 12.11 1.40 -8.81
CA GLY A 458 11.46 2.67 -8.51
C GLY A 458 10.10 2.51 -7.82
N LYS A 459 9.81 1.31 -7.28
CA LYS A 459 8.58 1.03 -6.56
C LYS A 459 8.82 1.01 -5.04
N SER A 460 7.91 1.59 -4.27
CA SER A 460 7.95 1.54 -2.81
C SER A 460 7.48 0.17 -2.29
N LEU A 461 7.81 -0.19 -1.04
CA LEU A 461 7.40 -1.47 -0.46
C LEU A 461 5.87 -1.59 -0.35
N GLU A 462 5.20 -0.46 -0.13
CA GLU A 462 3.75 -0.33 -0.09
C GLU A 462 3.15 -0.52 -1.50
N GLU A 463 3.77 0.02 -2.54
CA GLU A 463 3.37 -0.23 -3.93
C GLU A 463 3.54 -1.70 -4.33
N MET A 464 4.56 -2.38 -3.77
CA MET A 464 4.79 -3.82 -3.94
C MET A 464 3.72 -4.67 -3.23
N GLU A 465 3.05 -4.16 -2.19
CA GLU A 465 1.87 -4.82 -1.65
C GLU A 465 0.73 -4.80 -2.67
N THR A 466 0.44 -3.62 -3.23
CA THR A 466 -0.63 -3.44 -4.23
C THR A 466 -0.43 -4.29 -5.49
N ILE A 467 0.79 -4.31 -6.07
CA ILE A 467 1.13 -5.06 -7.30
C ILE A 467 0.83 -6.56 -7.19
N PHE A 468 0.97 -7.12 -5.98
CA PHE A 468 0.82 -8.54 -5.71
C PHE A 468 -0.58 -8.91 -5.21
N HIS A 469 -1.39 -7.94 -4.77
CA HIS A 469 -2.76 -8.15 -4.32
C HIS A 469 -3.83 -7.91 -5.40
N SER A 470 -3.51 -7.34 -6.57
CA SER A 470 -4.53 -6.93 -7.54
C SER A 470 -4.53 -7.75 -8.86
N LYS A 471 -5.64 -8.48 -9.11
CA LYS A 471 -6.18 -8.67 -10.49
C LYS A 471 -6.95 -7.42 -10.97
N ALA A 472 -7.23 -6.45 -10.09
CA ALA A 472 -8.11 -5.30 -10.32
C ALA A 472 -7.40 -3.96 -10.63
N ALA A 473 -6.07 -3.86 -10.57
CA ALA A 473 -5.38 -2.56 -10.63
C ALA A 473 -4.83 -2.15 -12.01
N PHE A 474 -5.18 -2.87 -13.08
CA PHE A 474 -4.72 -2.49 -14.43
C PHE A 474 -5.27 -1.13 -14.91
N ASP A 475 -6.29 -0.59 -14.24
CA ASP A 475 -6.86 0.74 -14.54
C ASP A 475 -6.30 1.88 -13.67
N VAL A 476 -5.82 1.61 -12.46
CA VAL A 476 -5.47 2.67 -11.50
C VAL A 476 -4.15 3.36 -11.87
N ASP A 477 -3.23 2.65 -12.53
CA ASP A 477 -1.89 3.15 -12.89
C ASP A 477 -1.84 3.89 -14.25
N ALA A 478 -2.91 3.85 -15.05
CA ALA A 478 -3.09 4.79 -16.16
C ALA A 478 -3.47 6.18 -15.61
N VAL A 479 -4.30 6.19 -14.56
CA VAL A 479 -4.78 7.38 -13.85
C VAL A 479 -3.65 8.00 -12.98
N ARG A 480 -2.85 7.20 -12.27
CA ARG A 480 -1.87 7.74 -11.32
C ARG A 480 -0.61 8.38 -11.93
N ARG A 481 -0.26 8.06 -13.18
CA ARG A 481 0.96 8.61 -13.83
C ARG A 481 0.81 10.05 -14.32
N GLY A 482 -0.41 10.59 -14.36
CA GLY A 482 -0.67 11.99 -14.74
C GLY A 482 -0.67 13.00 -13.58
N THR A 483 -0.55 12.55 -12.31
CA THR A 483 -1.09 13.30 -11.16
C THR A 483 -0.10 13.66 -10.04
N LEU A 484 1.21 13.59 -10.28
CA LEU A 484 2.20 14.17 -9.37
C LEU A 484 2.26 15.70 -9.57
N GLY A 485 1.29 16.43 -9.03
CA GLY A 485 1.32 17.90 -8.99
C GLY A 485 0.02 18.66 -8.73
N ALA A 486 -1.09 18.00 -8.37
CA ALA A 486 -2.43 18.61 -8.33
C ALA A 486 -2.85 19.03 -6.90
N ASP A 487 -3.21 20.30 -6.69
CA ASP A 487 -3.78 20.81 -5.44
C ASP A 487 -5.34 20.68 -5.39
N GLU A 488 -5.90 20.30 -4.23
CA GLU A 488 -7.35 20.04 -4.05
C GLU A 488 -8.17 21.26 -3.55
N PHE A 489 -9.49 21.23 -3.82
CA PHE A 489 -10.48 22.10 -3.17
C PHE A 489 -10.92 21.59 -1.80
N TYR A 490 -11.05 22.51 -0.84
CA TYR A 490 -11.57 22.26 0.50
C TYR A 490 -12.80 23.12 0.79
N CYS A 491 -13.68 22.66 1.67
CA CYS A 491 -14.76 23.51 2.17
C CYS A 491 -14.20 24.63 3.06
N HIS A 492 -14.47 25.89 2.70
CA HIS A 492 -14.04 27.06 3.49
C HIS A 492 -14.62 27.11 4.91
N LEU A 493 -15.80 26.53 5.12
CA LEU A 493 -16.48 26.58 6.42
C LEU A 493 -15.98 25.51 7.40
N CYS A 494 -15.52 24.35 6.93
CA CYS A 494 -15.13 23.23 7.81
C CYS A 494 -13.73 22.64 7.55
N GLY A 495 -13.04 23.06 6.48
CA GLY A 495 -11.69 22.60 6.14
C GLY A 495 -11.58 21.17 5.62
N VAL A 496 -12.70 20.52 5.30
CA VAL A 496 -12.77 19.14 4.80
C VAL A 496 -12.76 19.12 3.27
N SER A 497 -12.04 18.17 2.66
CA SER A 497 -11.97 17.97 1.20
C SER A 497 -13.30 17.44 0.64
N PHE A 498 -13.63 17.76 -0.62
CA PHE A 498 -14.79 17.22 -1.33
C PHE A 498 -14.50 15.85 -1.99
N ASN A 499 -13.24 15.41 -2.03
CA ASN A 499 -12.80 14.19 -2.70
C ASN A 499 -12.65 13.00 -1.74
N ILE A 500 -13.63 12.83 -0.86
CA ILE A 500 -13.62 11.75 0.13
C ILE A 500 -14.11 10.43 -0.49
N ILE A 501 -13.38 9.34 -0.20
CA ILE A 501 -13.64 8.00 -0.76
C ILE A 501 -14.26 7.10 0.30
N PHE A 502 -15.16 6.19 -0.10
CA PHE A 502 -15.66 5.09 0.72
C PHE A 502 -15.08 3.75 0.30
N ARG A 503 -14.75 2.91 1.28
CA ARG A 503 -14.39 1.51 1.05
C ARG A 503 -15.62 0.63 1.27
N LEU A 504 -16.05 -0.07 0.22
CA LEU A 504 -17.13 -1.07 0.29
C LEU A 504 -16.75 -2.24 1.19
N LYS A 505 -17.76 -2.92 1.76
CA LYS A 505 -17.55 -4.08 2.64
C LYS A 505 -16.90 -5.22 1.87
N SER A 506 -15.98 -5.95 2.52
CA SER A 506 -15.38 -7.12 1.90
C SER A 506 -16.45 -8.18 1.61
N GLY A 507 -16.76 -8.42 0.34
CA GLY A 507 -17.77 -9.39 -0.10
C GLY A 507 -18.90 -8.82 -0.96
N GLU A 508 -19.07 -7.50 -1.05
CA GLU A 508 -20.10 -6.87 -1.89
C GLU A 508 -19.70 -6.71 -3.38
N LEU A 509 -18.50 -7.18 -3.75
CA LEU A 509 -18.02 -7.26 -5.14
C LEU A 509 -18.31 -8.61 -5.81
N ASP A 510 -19.03 -9.51 -5.16
CA ASP A 510 -19.65 -10.65 -5.86
C ASP A 510 -20.89 -10.15 -6.61
N VAL A 511 -20.66 -9.46 -7.71
CA VAL A 511 -21.69 -9.31 -8.74
C VAL A 511 -21.86 -10.71 -9.35
N PRO A 512 -23.07 -11.31 -9.31
CA PRO A 512 -23.32 -12.50 -10.10
C PRO A 512 -23.05 -12.13 -11.56
N GLY A 513 -22.15 -12.86 -12.22
CA GLY A 513 -22.10 -12.84 -13.68
C GLY A 513 -23.51 -13.12 -14.24
N PRO A 514 -23.80 -12.72 -15.50
CA PRO A 514 -25.09 -13.02 -16.09
C PRO A 514 -25.39 -14.50 -15.88
N GLN A 515 -26.51 -14.78 -15.22
CA GLN A 515 -26.97 -16.15 -15.01
C GLN A 515 -27.24 -16.73 -16.40
N ASP A 516 -26.37 -17.66 -16.82
CA ASP A 516 -26.64 -18.54 -17.94
C ASP A 516 -27.97 -19.23 -17.66
N GLY A 517 -28.98 -18.91 -18.49
CA GLY A 517 -30.25 -19.60 -18.49
C GLY A 517 -30.01 -21.09 -18.76
N GLN A 518 -30.49 -21.91 -17.82
CA GLN A 518 -30.84 -23.32 -17.94
C GLN A 518 -30.73 -23.93 -19.35
N PHE A 519 -29.76 -24.81 -19.53
CA PHE A 519 -29.93 -25.97 -20.39
C PHE A 519 -30.36 -27.14 -19.50
N ASP A 520 -31.64 -27.50 -19.60
CA ASP A 520 -32.14 -28.81 -19.20
C ASP A 520 -31.60 -29.85 -20.20
N GLU A 521 -30.94 -30.87 -19.67
CA GLU A 521 -30.69 -32.12 -20.38
C GLU A 521 -32.03 -32.87 -20.54
N THR A 522 -32.53 -32.98 -21.77
CA THR A 522 -33.31 -34.15 -22.19
C THR A 522 -33.09 -34.46 -23.67
N ASP A 523 -32.65 -35.69 -23.90
CA ASP A 523 -32.92 -36.57 -25.05
C ASP A 523 -32.31 -36.24 -26.43
N ALA A 524 -31.14 -36.85 -26.62
CA ALA A 524 -30.77 -37.74 -27.73
C ALA A 524 -31.53 -37.61 -29.08
N ILE A 525 -30.75 -37.44 -30.16
CA ILE A 525 -30.79 -38.27 -31.38
C ILE A 525 -29.44 -38.10 -32.13
N ASP A 526 -28.80 -39.25 -32.39
CA ASP A 526 -28.01 -39.68 -33.57
C ASP A 526 -27.87 -38.65 -34.72
N SER A 527 -26.78 -38.50 -35.47
CA SER A 527 -25.89 -39.53 -36.03
C SER A 527 -24.77 -38.85 -36.85
N THR A 528 -23.55 -39.40 -36.74
CA THR A 528 -22.55 -39.71 -37.80
C THR A 528 -22.19 -38.75 -38.96
N ASP A 529 -20.87 -38.70 -39.16
CA ASP A 529 -20.10 -38.76 -40.41
C ASP A 529 -19.76 -37.49 -41.22
N ASN A 530 -18.46 -37.16 -41.13
CA ASN A 530 -17.44 -37.11 -42.19
C ASN A 530 -17.64 -36.29 -43.49
N ASP A 531 -16.59 -35.50 -43.69
CA ASP A 531 -15.79 -35.29 -44.91
C ASP A 531 -16.24 -34.37 -46.06
N ASP A 532 -15.23 -33.57 -46.41
CA ASP A 532 -14.72 -33.29 -47.75
C ASP A 532 -15.17 -32.05 -48.56
N THR A 533 -14.20 -31.12 -48.60
CA THR A 533 -13.56 -30.51 -49.79
C THR A 533 -14.26 -29.45 -50.65
N ALA A 534 -13.50 -28.37 -50.91
CA ALA A 534 -13.11 -27.79 -52.22
C ALA A 534 -12.99 -26.26 -52.09
N GLN A 535 -11.77 -25.70 -52.13
CA GLN A 535 -11.11 -25.09 -53.32
C GLN A 535 -11.80 -23.80 -53.81
N ASP A 536 -11.13 -22.69 -54.13
CA ASP A 536 -9.71 -22.29 -54.18
C ASP A 536 -9.73 -20.74 -54.45
N PRO A 537 -8.79 -20.14 -55.19
CA PRO A 537 -7.81 -19.15 -54.74
C PRO A 537 -8.13 -17.72 -55.21
N ASP A 538 -7.45 -16.73 -54.59
CA ASP A 538 -6.86 -15.55 -55.23
C ASP A 538 -6.85 -14.39 -54.23
N TYR A 539 -5.65 -13.99 -53.80
CA TYR A 539 -5.14 -12.61 -53.89
C TYR A 539 -4.00 -12.40 -52.87
N GLN A 540 -2.84 -12.02 -53.39
CA GLN A 540 -1.59 -11.73 -52.67
C GLN A 540 -1.46 -10.22 -52.35
N PRO A 541 -0.60 -9.84 -51.39
CA PRO A 541 -0.64 -8.56 -50.68
C PRO A 541 0.26 -7.48 -51.29
N GLN A 542 -0.03 -6.18 -51.09
CA GLN A 542 0.98 -5.11 -51.19
C GLN A 542 0.59 -3.74 -50.58
N GLN A 543 1.43 -3.32 -49.61
CA GLN A 543 2.06 -2.00 -49.33
C GLN A 543 1.43 -0.62 -49.65
N ASN A 544 1.46 0.21 -48.59
CA ASN A 544 1.88 1.63 -48.47
C ASN A 544 1.07 2.80 -49.07
N TYR A 545 1.25 3.95 -48.38
CA TYR A 545 0.87 5.36 -48.65
C TYR A 545 -0.46 5.81 -48.01
N GLU A 546 -0.41 6.54 -46.89
CA GLU A 546 -0.17 8.00 -46.70
C GLU A 546 -1.46 8.82 -46.83
N ASP A 547 -1.76 9.53 -45.73
CA ASP A 547 -2.39 10.84 -45.58
C ASP A 547 -3.61 11.22 -46.43
N ASN A 548 -4.75 11.45 -45.77
CA ASN A 548 -5.32 12.80 -45.54
C ASN A 548 -6.78 12.72 -45.05
N GLU A 549 -7.08 13.54 -44.04
CA GLU A 549 -8.41 14.14 -43.74
C GLU A 549 -9.05 14.80 -45.00
N PRO A 550 -10.29 15.36 -45.02
CA PRO A 550 -11.20 15.72 -43.92
C PRO A 550 -12.71 15.47 -44.15
N TYR A 551 -13.48 15.77 -43.08
CA TYR A 551 -14.86 16.30 -42.97
C TYR A 551 -15.80 16.25 -44.19
N GLU A 552 -17.05 15.79 -44.00
CA GLU A 552 -18.23 16.68 -43.99
C GLU A 552 -19.53 15.96 -43.62
N TYR A 553 -20.48 16.81 -43.27
CA TYR A 553 -21.69 16.66 -42.47
C TYR A 553 -22.95 16.37 -43.33
N ASP A 554 -24.10 16.28 -42.65
CA ASP A 554 -25.50 16.26 -43.16
C ASP A 554 -26.04 14.94 -43.73
N SER A 555 -27.31 14.56 -43.59
CA SER A 555 -28.41 14.81 -42.63
C SER A 555 -29.62 14.01 -43.17
N ASP A 556 -30.54 13.66 -42.27
CA ASP A 556 -31.99 13.70 -42.47
C ASP A 556 -32.85 12.57 -43.13
N TYR A 557 -33.92 12.27 -42.37
CA TYR A 557 -35.31 11.87 -42.71
C TYR A 557 -35.62 10.37 -43.00
N GLU A 558 -36.36 9.68 -42.10
CA GLU A 558 -37.83 9.62 -41.86
C GLU A 558 -38.55 8.54 -42.71
N SER A 559 -39.10 7.50 -42.05
CA SER A 559 -40.54 7.23 -41.80
C SER A 559 -41.04 6.10 -42.73
N THR A 560 -42.06 5.26 -42.50
CA THR A 560 -43.31 5.31 -41.71
C THR A 560 -44.00 3.92 -41.76
N ASP A 561 -44.83 3.62 -40.74
CA ASP A 561 -46.18 2.99 -40.75
C ASP A 561 -46.44 1.53 -41.20
N CYS A 562 -46.97 0.66 -40.30
CA CYS A 562 -48.40 0.35 -39.95
C CYS A 562 -49.03 -0.72 -40.89
N LEU A 563 -49.98 -1.62 -40.56
CA LEU A 563 -50.92 -1.86 -39.45
C LEU A 563 -51.65 -3.24 -39.62
N SER A 564 -52.40 -3.64 -38.57
CA SER A 564 -53.70 -4.39 -38.52
C SER A 564 -53.72 -5.93 -38.31
N LEU A 565 -54.72 -6.62 -37.71
CA LEU A 565 -55.83 -6.37 -36.74
C LEU A 565 -56.50 -7.73 -36.36
N ASP A 566 -57.24 -7.75 -35.22
CA ASP A 566 -58.43 -8.57 -34.79
C ASP A 566 -58.38 -10.03 -34.27
N GLY A 567 -59.14 -10.29 -33.18
CA GLY A 567 -59.93 -11.53 -32.96
C GLY A 567 -60.04 -12.11 -31.53
N GLU A 568 -61.27 -12.25 -31.00
CA GLU A 568 -61.73 -12.58 -29.62
C GLU A 568 -61.66 -14.06 -29.13
N GLY A 569 -61.86 -14.30 -27.81
CA GLY A 569 -62.40 -15.56 -27.27
C GLY A 569 -62.20 -15.81 -25.75
N ALA A 570 -63.28 -16.09 -25.00
CA ALA A 570 -63.37 -16.13 -23.53
C ALA A 570 -63.60 -17.54 -22.89
N HIS A 571 -63.48 -17.56 -21.55
CA HIS A 571 -64.12 -18.43 -20.53
C HIS A 571 -63.36 -19.57 -19.80
N ASP A 572 -63.22 -19.34 -18.47
CA ASP A 572 -63.61 -20.15 -17.29
C ASP A 572 -62.63 -21.00 -16.45
N LYS A 573 -62.51 -20.53 -15.18
CA LYS A 573 -62.58 -21.26 -13.86
C LYS A 573 -61.45 -22.24 -13.50
N GLU A 574 -61.03 -22.45 -12.26
CA GLU A 574 -61.42 -22.06 -10.88
C GLU A 574 -60.24 -22.42 -9.95
N ASP A 575 -60.18 -21.76 -8.78
CA ASP A 575 -59.63 -22.20 -7.49
C ASP A 575 -58.11 -22.48 -7.28
N SER A 576 -57.43 -21.64 -6.48
CA SER A 576 -57.30 -21.85 -5.01
C SER A 576 -56.17 -20.99 -4.38
N GLU A 577 -56.46 -20.57 -3.16
CA GLU A 577 -55.70 -19.80 -2.16
C GLU A 577 -54.25 -20.30 -1.94
N ASP A 578 -53.26 -19.42 -1.73
CA ASP A 578 -52.89 -18.95 -0.38
C ASP A 578 -51.73 -17.92 -0.37
N ASN A 579 -51.67 -17.20 0.74
CA ASN A 579 -50.89 -16.00 1.09
C ASN A 579 -49.36 -16.01 0.86
N ASN A 580 -48.80 -14.86 0.41
CA ASN A 580 -47.80 -14.13 1.21
C ASN A 580 -47.56 -12.69 0.69
N THR A 581 -47.91 -11.73 1.55
CA THR A 581 -47.44 -10.34 1.56
C THR A 581 -45.97 -10.28 1.98
N ASP A 582 -45.09 -9.72 1.14
CA ASP A 582 -43.95 -8.87 1.50
C ASP A 582 -42.98 -8.76 0.31
N THR A 583 -43.19 -7.77 -0.57
CA THR A 583 -42.23 -7.44 -1.65
C THR A 583 -41.96 -5.94 -1.82
N ASN A 584 -42.55 -5.08 -0.98
CA ASN A 584 -42.34 -3.63 -1.09
C ASN A 584 -41.13 -3.09 -0.30
N HIS A 585 -40.44 -3.90 0.52
CA HIS A 585 -39.24 -3.45 1.23
C HIS A 585 -37.92 -3.75 0.50
N ASP A 586 -37.92 -4.68 -0.45
CA ASP A 586 -36.72 -5.02 -1.22
C ASP A 586 -36.49 -4.10 -2.42
N SER A 587 -37.54 -3.50 -3.01
CA SER A 587 -37.38 -2.57 -4.14
C SER A 587 -36.72 -1.25 -3.73
N GLU A 588 -37.06 -0.72 -2.56
CA GLU A 588 -36.43 0.49 -2.00
C GLU A 588 -34.99 0.24 -1.57
N ARG A 589 -34.68 -0.93 -0.98
CA ARG A 589 -33.30 -1.34 -0.69
C ARG A 589 -32.48 -1.54 -1.95
N GLN A 590 -33.06 -2.13 -3.00
CA GLN A 590 -32.37 -2.33 -4.28
C GLN A 590 -32.13 -1.00 -5.01
N MET A 591 -33.09 -0.07 -4.99
CA MET A 591 -32.91 1.29 -5.52
C MET A 591 -31.88 2.07 -4.71
N TYR A 592 -31.90 1.94 -3.38
CA TYR A 592 -30.91 2.53 -2.49
C TYR A 592 -29.52 1.94 -2.72
N TYR A 593 -29.39 0.62 -2.86
CA TYR A 593 -28.14 -0.07 -3.15
C TYR A 593 -27.59 0.28 -4.54
N ASN A 594 -28.47 0.38 -5.54
CA ASN A 594 -28.10 0.86 -6.88
C ASN A 594 -27.71 2.34 -6.87
N TRP A 595 -28.39 3.17 -6.08
CA TRP A 595 -28.03 4.57 -5.88
C TRP A 595 -26.68 4.72 -5.17
N VAL A 596 -26.40 3.89 -4.16
CA VAL A 596 -25.09 3.79 -3.49
C VAL A 596 -24.02 3.39 -4.52
N LEU A 597 -24.25 2.36 -5.33
CA LEU A 597 -23.32 2.00 -6.41
C LEU A 597 -23.14 3.14 -7.44
N GLN A 598 -24.22 3.85 -7.81
CA GLN A 598 -24.18 4.96 -8.77
C GLN A 598 -23.50 6.22 -8.24
N THR A 599 -23.62 6.50 -6.95
CA THR A 599 -23.04 7.67 -6.29
C THR A 599 -21.57 7.44 -5.92
N PHE A 600 -21.17 6.19 -5.70
CA PHE A 600 -19.84 5.83 -5.18
C PHE A 600 -18.95 5.06 -6.17
N ASN A 601 -19.45 4.66 -7.34
CA ASN A 601 -18.67 4.06 -8.43
C ASN A 601 -18.72 4.94 -9.70
N PRO A 602 -17.63 5.63 -10.07
CA PRO A 602 -17.58 6.45 -11.29
C PRO A 602 -17.92 5.68 -12.57
N ARG A 603 -17.84 4.34 -12.56
CA ARG A 603 -18.01 3.49 -13.75
C ARG A 603 -19.46 3.16 -14.09
N SER A 604 -20.42 3.33 -13.19
CA SER A 604 -21.80 2.88 -13.46
C SER A 604 -22.64 3.89 -14.25
N VAL A 605 -22.21 5.14 -14.39
CA VAL A 605 -22.97 6.20 -15.11
C VAL A 605 -22.35 6.55 -16.46
N THR A 606 -21.11 6.14 -16.75
CA THR A 606 -20.34 6.59 -17.93
C THR A 606 -20.13 5.49 -18.98
N ARG A 607 -21.17 4.70 -19.30
CA ARG A 607 -21.22 4.07 -20.63
C ARG A 607 -21.77 5.11 -21.62
N GLY A 608 -20.93 6.06 -22.06
CA GLY A 608 -21.21 6.87 -23.25
C GLY A 608 -20.92 8.38 -23.21
N GLU A 609 -20.54 8.99 -22.08
CA GLU A 609 -20.19 10.43 -22.03
C GLU A 609 -18.67 10.65 -22.00
N PRO A 610 -18.13 11.66 -22.70
CA PRO A 610 -16.71 12.02 -22.63
C PRO A 610 -16.35 12.41 -21.19
N GLU A 611 -15.23 11.87 -20.72
CA GLU A 611 -14.71 11.95 -19.35
C GLU A 611 -14.64 13.40 -18.81
N LEU A 612 -15.66 13.85 -18.07
CA LEU A 612 -15.47 14.94 -17.11
C LEU A 612 -14.55 14.43 -16.00
N ARG A 613 -13.35 14.99 -15.91
CA ARG A 613 -12.27 14.57 -15.01
C ARG A 613 -12.59 14.93 -13.55
N VAL A 614 -13.52 14.18 -12.96
CA VAL A 614 -13.81 14.22 -11.51
C VAL A 614 -12.52 13.90 -10.76
N GLY A 615 -12.21 14.66 -9.70
CA GLY A 615 -10.94 14.64 -8.95
C GLY A 615 -10.30 13.25 -8.77
N TYR A 616 -9.04 13.16 -9.19
CA TYR A 616 -8.25 11.94 -9.37
C TYR A 616 -7.81 11.25 -8.07
N PHE A 617 -8.61 10.40 -7.42
CA PHE A 617 -8.09 9.51 -6.35
C PHE A 617 -8.86 8.19 -6.22
N ASP A 618 -8.59 7.20 -7.08
CA ASP A 618 -9.17 5.84 -7.00
C ASP A 618 -8.20 4.84 -6.34
N SER A 619 -7.86 5.05 -5.08
CA SER A 619 -7.25 3.99 -4.26
C SER A 619 -8.27 3.47 -3.24
N PRO A 620 -8.80 2.24 -3.40
CA PRO A 620 -9.78 1.64 -2.49
C PRO A 620 -9.21 1.35 -1.08
N MET A 621 -7.92 1.59 -0.85
CA MET A 621 -7.27 1.48 0.47
C MET A 621 -7.28 2.79 1.27
N SER A 622 -7.76 3.90 0.70
CA SER A 622 -7.64 5.25 1.30
C SER A 622 -8.97 5.85 1.78
N GLY A 623 -10.09 5.14 1.61
CA GLY A 623 -11.43 5.61 1.98
C GLY A 623 -11.91 5.20 3.38
N TYR A 624 -12.90 5.92 3.91
CA TYR A 624 -13.59 5.53 5.14
C TYR A 624 -14.34 4.20 4.94
N SER A 625 -14.24 3.30 5.92
CA SER A 625 -14.89 1.99 5.83
C SER A 625 -16.41 2.09 5.94
N ALA A 626 -17.13 1.46 5.01
CA ALA A 626 -18.58 1.27 5.10
C ALA A 626 -19.01 0.40 6.29
N ASP A 627 -18.08 -0.29 6.95
CA ASP A 627 -18.34 -0.96 8.24
C ASP A 627 -18.44 0.03 9.41
N ALA A 628 -17.79 1.18 9.30
CA ALA A 628 -17.64 2.14 10.38
C ALA A 628 -18.59 3.34 10.27
N ILE A 629 -19.09 3.67 9.08
CA ILE A 629 -20.14 4.68 8.85
C ILE A 629 -21.02 4.24 7.67
N SER A 630 -22.34 4.42 7.79
CA SER A 630 -23.26 4.04 6.72
C SER A 630 -23.24 5.06 5.57
N PRO A 631 -23.59 4.66 4.33
CA PRO A 631 -23.67 5.61 3.21
C PRO A 631 -24.75 6.68 3.41
N GLU A 632 -25.85 6.36 4.12
CA GLU A 632 -26.87 7.34 4.54
C GLU A 632 -26.27 8.36 5.52
N GLU A 633 -25.53 7.88 6.52
CA GLU A 633 -24.83 8.73 7.48
C GLU A 633 -23.81 9.64 6.78
N ALA A 634 -23.22 9.22 5.66
CA ALA A 634 -22.22 9.97 4.90
C ALA A 634 -22.78 10.79 3.72
N ARG A 635 -24.10 10.83 3.53
CA ARG A 635 -24.74 11.47 2.39
C ARG A 635 -24.39 12.96 2.32
N GLY A 636 -23.95 13.42 1.15
CA GLY A 636 -23.59 14.82 0.91
C GLY A 636 -22.18 15.23 1.34
N CYS A 637 -21.34 14.28 1.79
CA CYS A 637 -19.95 14.57 2.20
C CYS A 637 -19.00 14.92 1.05
N ARG A 638 -19.40 14.63 -0.20
CA ARG A 638 -18.64 14.98 -1.42
C ARG A 638 -19.25 16.15 -2.18
N THR A 639 -20.39 16.64 -1.73
CA THR A 639 -21.20 17.63 -2.44
C THR A 639 -20.65 19.02 -2.14
N ALA A 640 -20.16 19.69 -3.18
CA ALA A 640 -19.71 21.07 -3.16
C ALA A 640 -20.79 21.99 -3.74
N GLN A 641 -20.91 23.17 -3.15
CA GLN A 641 -21.67 24.32 -3.65
C GLN A 641 -20.79 25.57 -3.54
N PHE A 642 -21.07 26.57 -4.36
CA PHE A 642 -20.24 27.75 -4.50
C PHE A 642 -21.08 29.01 -4.33
N LEU A 643 -20.48 30.05 -3.73
CA LEU A 643 -21.08 31.38 -3.57
C LEU A 643 -20.43 32.32 -4.57
N MET A 644 -21.24 32.95 -5.42
CA MET A 644 -20.82 33.72 -6.60
C MET A 644 -21.36 35.15 -6.54
N HIS A 645 -20.58 36.13 -7.05
CA HIS A 645 -20.99 37.53 -7.14
C HIS A 645 -21.89 37.76 -8.36
N LYS A 646 -22.75 38.79 -8.34
CA LYS A 646 -23.71 39.06 -9.42
C LYS A 646 -23.25 40.05 -10.50
N ASP A 647 -22.18 40.81 -10.28
CA ASP A 647 -21.82 41.95 -11.14
C ASP A 647 -20.97 41.61 -12.38
N SER A 648 -20.68 40.34 -12.68
CA SER A 648 -19.81 40.00 -13.82
C SER A 648 -20.56 40.12 -15.16
N PRO A 649 -19.94 40.60 -16.26
CA PRO A 649 -20.59 40.74 -17.57
C PRO A 649 -21.13 39.43 -18.18
N ARG A 650 -20.74 38.28 -17.62
CA ARG A 650 -21.22 36.94 -17.99
C ARG A 650 -22.56 36.58 -17.32
N ASP A 651 -23.00 37.35 -16.32
CA ASP A 651 -24.07 37.00 -15.39
C ASP A 651 -25.35 37.81 -15.68
N GLN A 652 -26.21 37.29 -16.55
CA GLN A 652 -27.62 37.70 -16.55
C GLN A 652 -28.35 36.92 -15.45
N TRP A 653 -28.11 37.31 -14.18
CA TRP A 653 -28.76 36.66 -13.04
C TRP A 653 -30.29 36.72 -13.19
N GLN A 654 -30.95 35.56 -13.10
CA GLN A 654 -32.40 35.42 -13.16
C GLN A 654 -32.87 34.54 -12.01
N ALA A 655 -33.90 35.01 -11.31
CA ALA A 655 -34.50 34.25 -10.21
C ALA A 655 -35.20 32.99 -10.75
N ASP A 656 -34.74 31.84 -10.27
CA ASP A 656 -35.38 30.52 -10.37
C ASP A 656 -36.20 30.20 -9.10
N GLU A 657 -36.95 29.10 -9.12
CA GLU A 657 -37.81 28.66 -8.00
C GLU A 657 -37.03 28.20 -6.75
N LEU A 658 -35.71 28.03 -6.84
CA LEU A 658 -34.83 27.51 -5.80
C LEU A 658 -34.04 28.60 -5.06
N HIS A 659 -34.25 29.87 -5.40
CA HIS A 659 -33.56 30.99 -4.74
C HIS A 659 -34.07 31.27 -3.33
N GLU A 660 -33.14 31.55 -2.42
CA GLU A 660 -33.44 32.03 -1.09
C GLU A 660 -33.74 33.55 -1.07
N PRO A 661 -34.52 34.07 -0.10
CA PRO A 661 -34.87 35.49 -0.03
C PRO A 661 -33.68 36.47 0.02
N TRP A 662 -32.54 36.03 0.57
CA TRP A 662 -31.32 36.82 0.63
C TRP A 662 -30.57 36.83 -0.70
N GLU A 663 -30.73 35.80 -1.55
CA GLU A 663 -30.17 35.79 -2.90
C GLU A 663 -30.87 36.79 -3.79
N ILE A 664 -32.15 37.08 -3.58
CA ILE A 664 -32.89 38.04 -4.42
C ILE A 664 -32.42 39.48 -4.16
N ASN A 665 -32.24 39.85 -2.89
CA ASN A 665 -31.99 41.23 -2.47
C ASN A 665 -30.50 41.55 -2.22
N GLY A 666 -29.61 40.57 -2.32
CA GLY A 666 -28.17 40.73 -2.09
C GLY A 666 -27.32 40.66 -3.36
N ASP A 667 -26.02 40.93 -3.22
CA ASP A 667 -25.04 40.95 -4.32
C ASP A 667 -24.47 39.57 -4.68
N TRP A 668 -24.87 38.53 -3.93
CA TRP A 668 -24.33 37.18 -4.02
C TRP A 668 -25.45 36.15 -4.30
N SER A 669 -25.12 35.08 -5.01
CA SER A 669 -26.03 33.98 -5.35
C SER A 669 -25.36 32.61 -5.17
N LEU A 670 -26.17 31.58 -4.96
CA LEU A 670 -25.69 30.20 -4.85
C LEU A 670 -25.61 29.55 -6.24
N SER A 671 -24.56 28.77 -6.48
CA SER A 671 -24.48 27.87 -7.64
C SER A 671 -25.41 26.65 -7.47
N GLY A 672 -25.50 25.83 -8.52
CA GLY A 672 -25.88 24.42 -8.39
C GLY A 672 -24.85 23.63 -7.55
N ILE A 673 -25.02 22.31 -7.46
CA ILE A 673 -24.12 21.42 -6.71
C ILE A 673 -23.27 20.52 -7.62
N CYS A 674 -22.09 20.16 -7.14
CA CYS A 674 -21.17 19.23 -7.80
C CYS A 674 -20.72 18.16 -6.80
N ASP A 675 -20.77 16.88 -7.19
CA ASP A 675 -20.24 15.77 -6.39
C ASP A 675 -18.81 15.44 -6.84
N GLY A 676 -17.82 15.65 -5.97
CA GLY A 676 -16.42 15.46 -6.29
C GLY A 676 -15.88 16.55 -7.20
N THR A 677 -15.19 17.53 -6.63
CA THR A 677 -14.61 18.62 -7.41
C THR A 677 -13.35 18.16 -8.15
N PRO A 678 -13.12 18.59 -9.40
CA PRO A 678 -11.83 18.39 -10.08
C PRO A 678 -10.69 18.98 -9.25
N SER A 679 -9.44 18.58 -9.55
CA SER A 679 -8.29 19.25 -8.95
C SER A 679 -8.21 20.69 -9.45
N ARG A 680 -7.79 21.62 -8.57
CA ARG A 680 -7.70 23.06 -8.87
C ARG A 680 -6.89 23.33 -10.13
N ASP A 681 -5.81 22.58 -10.33
CA ASP A 681 -4.88 22.80 -11.45
C ASP A 681 -5.26 22.01 -12.72
N THR A 682 -6.39 21.29 -12.72
CA THR A 682 -6.76 20.37 -13.82
C THR A 682 -8.04 20.75 -14.56
N ASP A 683 -9.07 21.24 -13.86
CA ASP A 683 -10.36 21.54 -14.48
C ASP A 683 -11.22 22.45 -13.59
N ILE A 684 -12.26 23.06 -14.17
CA ILE A 684 -13.23 23.91 -13.46
C ILE A 684 -14.41 23.05 -12.99
N PRO A 685 -14.91 23.20 -11.75
CA PRO A 685 -16.09 22.46 -11.29
C PRO A 685 -17.36 22.77 -12.10
N THR A 686 -17.99 21.72 -12.66
CA THR A 686 -19.31 21.79 -13.31
C THR A 686 -20.44 21.52 -12.31
N VAL A 687 -21.44 22.39 -12.24
CA VAL A 687 -22.53 22.35 -11.24
C VAL A 687 -23.90 22.01 -11.83
N TRP A 688 -24.75 21.39 -11.01
CA TRP A 688 -26.10 20.94 -11.41
C TRP A 688 -27.15 21.25 -10.32
N PRO A 689 -28.35 21.74 -10.67
CA PRO A 689 -28.73 22.26 -11.98
C PRO A 689 -27.94 23.53 -12.32
N VAL A 690 -27.86 23.85 -13.61
CA VAL A 690 -27.29 25.12 -14.07
C VAL A 690 -28.16 26.25 -13.52
N ARG A 691 -27.55 27.15 -12.75
CA ARG A 691 -28.21 28.34 -12.18
C ARG A 691 -27.56 29.58 -12.75
N ASN A 692 -28.36 30.61 -13.03
CA ASN A 692 -27.88 31.89 -13.58
C ASN A 692 -27.14 31.79 -14.93
N GLY A 693 -27.36 30.70 -15.68
CA GLY A 693 -26.63 30.41 -16.93
C GLY A 693 -25.18 29.98 -16.72
N ILE A 694 -24.78 29.68 -15.48
CA ILE A 694 -23.41 29.30 -15.11
C ILE A 694 -23.39 27.79 -14.86
N GLU A 695 -22.78 27.06 -15.80
CA GLU A 695 -22.55 25.62 -15.69
C GLU A 695 -21.20 25.31 -15.05
N ASP A 696 -20.16 26.08 -15.39
CA ASP A 696 -18.81 25.94 -14.85
C ASP A 696 -18.46 27.10 -13.91
N VAL A 697 -18.03 26.78 -12.68
CA VAL A 697 -17.80 27.76 -11.62
C VAL A 697 -16.32 27.92 -11.31
N GLU A 698 -15.76 29.09 -11.61
CA GLU A 698 -14.39 29.43 -11.21
C GLU A 698 -14.31 29.64 -9.69
N ALA A 699 -13.63 28.72 -8.99
CA ALA A 699 -13.58 28.66 -7.54
C ALA A 699 -12.14 28.50 -7.04
N ASP A 700 -11.83 29.01 -5.85
CA ASP A 700 -10.55 28.75 -5.17
C ASP A 700 -10.67 28.87 -3.63
N ASN A 701 -9.79 28.15 -2.94
CA ASN A 701 -9.56 28.21 -1.51
C ASN A 701 -8.76 29.43 -1.07
N VAL A 702 -7.97 30.01 -1.96
CA VAL A 702 -7.03 31.09 -1.64
C VAL A 702 -7.05 32.16 -2.71
N ASN A 703 -6.92 33.44 -2.31
CA ASN A 703 -6.71 34.51 -3.27
C ASN A 703 -5.21 34.63 -3.63
N PHE A 704 -4.76 33.90 -4.66
CA PHE A 704 -3.35 33.88 -5.08
C PHE A 704 -2.88 35.19 -5.72
N ALA A 705 -3.80 35.99 -6.26
CA ALA A 705 -3.50 37.16 -7.07
C ALA A 705 -4.33 38.38 -6.64
N ALA A 706 -4.17 38.83 -5.38
CA ALA A 706 -4.76 40.08 -4.88
C ALA A 706 -4.36 41.35 -5.67
N ARG A 707 -3.51 41.22 -6.71
CA ARG A 707 -3.07 42.31 -7.60
C ARG A 707 -3.61 42.22 -9.04
N GLU A 708 -4.22 41.12 -9.47
CA GLU A 708 -4.63 40.91 -10.88
C GLU A 708 -6.08 40.45 -11.08
N ALA A 709 -6.70 39.73 -10.12
CA ALA A 709 -8.13 39.39 -10.16
C ALA A 709 -8.93 40.28 -9.19
N VAL A 710 -10.16 40.67 -9.57
CA VAL A 710 -11.06 41.34 -8.61
C VAL A 710 -11.48 40.28 -7.58
N PRO A 711 -11.40 40.55 -6.26
CA PRO A 711 -11.71 39.56 -5.22
C PRO A 711 -13.07 38.87 -5.35
N ASP A 712 -14.00 39.49 -6.06
CA ASP A 712 -15.38 39.04 -6.24
C ASP A 712 -15.58 38.15 -7.48
N ASP A 713 -14.55 37.97 -8.33
CA ASP A 713 -14.62 37.08 -9.51
C ASP A 713 -14.45 35.59 -9.17
N ILE A 714 -13.88 35.27 -7.99
CA ILE A 714 -13.59 33.87 -7.59
C ILE A 714 -14.62 33.39 -6.58
N ALA A 715 -15.35 32.33 -6.92
CA ALA A 715 -16.37 31.74 -6.06
C ALA A 715 -15.79 31.05 -4.81
N MET A 716 -16.55 31.06 -3.71
CA MET A 716 -16.18 30.43 -2.45
C MET A 716 -16.77 29.01 -2.34
N PRO A 717 -15.96 27.92 -2.33
CA PRO A 717 -16.46 26.56 -2.17
C PRO A 717 -16.85 26.20 -0.72
N PHE A 718 -18.01 25.54 -0.55
CA PHE A 718 -18.44 24.98 0.72
C PHE A 718 -19.36 23.75 0.55
N HIS A 719 -19.50 23.00 1.65
CA HIS A 719 -20.52 21.98 1.77
C HIS A 719 -21.88 22.62 2.10
N PRO A 720 -22.99 22.24 1.45
CA PRO A 720 -24.32 22.79 1.75
C PRO A 720 -24.72 22.68 3.24
N TRP A 721 -24.39 21.57 3.89
CA TRP A 721 -24.63 21.34 5.32
C TRP A 721 -23.82 22.28 6.22
N CYS A 722 -22.61 22.68 5.81
CA CYS A 722 -21.82 23.66 6.56
C CYS A 722 -22.41 25.07 6.40
N PHE A 723 -22.92 25.40 5.21
CA PHE A 723 -23.56 26.68 4.94
C PHE A 723 -24.90 26.83 5.68
N ASP A 724 -25.67 25.75 5.83
CA ASP A 724 -26.87 25.72 6.69
C ASP A 724 -26.54 26.13 8.14
N ILE A 725 -25.48 25.54 8.70
CA ILE A 725 -25.01 25.85 10.06
C ILE A 725 -24.56 27.31 10.16
N PHE A 726 -23.87 27.84 9.14
CA PHE A 726 -23.55 29.27 9.05
C PHE A 726 -24.81 30.13 9.04
N CYS A 727 -25.81 29.82 8.22
CA CYS A 727 -27.05 30.57 8.15
C CYS A 727 -27.79 30.62 9.49
N ARG A 728 -27.81 29.50 10.24
CA ARG A 728 -28.38 29.45 11.60
C ARG A 728 -27.66 30.39 12.55
N GLN A 729 -26.33 30.27 12.63
CA GLN A 729 -25.55 31.12 13.53
C GLN A 729 -25.61 32.59 13.14
N SER A 730 -25.58 32.88 11.85
CA SER A 730 -25.68 34.23 11.29
C SER A 730 -27.00 34.88 11.66
N LYS A 731 -28.14 34.17 11.50
CA LYS A 731 -29.46 34.65 11.95
C LYS A 731 -29.52 34.91 13.45
N VAL A 732 -28.95 34.03 14.28
CA VAL A 732 -28.92 34.21 15.74
C VAL A 732 -28.10 35.45 16.13
N GLN A 733 -26.97 35.69 15.47
CA GLN A 733 -26.04 36.77 15.82
C GLN A 733 -26.38 38.13 15.20
N PHE A 734 -26.88 38.14 13.95
CA PHE A 734 -27.10 39.34 13.15
C PHE A 734 -28.58 39.59 12.78
N GLN A 735 -29.51 38.72 13.19
CA GLN A 735 -30.94 38.73 12.80
C GLN A 735 -31.22 38.48 11.30
N HIS A 736 -30.19 38.35 10.48
CA HIS A 736 -30.26 38.03 9.05
C HIS A 736 -29.05 37.17 8.66
N VAL A 737 -29.02 36.65 7.42
CA VAL A 737 -27.85 35.91 6.91
C VAL A 737 -26.86 36.91 6.31
N ASN A 738 -25.78 37.20 7.05
CA ASN A 738 -24.76 38.18 6.66
C ASN A 738 -23.75 37.58 5.64
N ILE A 739 -24.15 37.51 4.37
CA ILE A 739 -23.33 36.99 3.26
C ILE A 739 -22.25 37.96 2.81
N SER A 740 -22.57 39.26 2.78
CA SER A 740 -21.61 40.32 2.44
C SER A 740 -20.42 40.32 3.40
N GLY A 741 -20.67 40.20 4.70
CA GLY A 741 -19.64 40.09 5.71
C GLY A 741 -18.83 38.78 5.61
N LEU A 742 -19.45 37.67 5.20
CA LEU A 742 -18.74 36.41 4.95
C LEU A 742 -17.73 36.55 3.81
N MET A 743 -18.15 37.15 2.69
CA MET A 743 -17.27 37.36 1.54
C MET A 743 -16.22 38.44 1.80
N ALA A 744 -16.55 39.50 2.53
CA ALA A 744 -15.58 40.50 2.98
C ALA A 744 -14.49 39.87 3.87
N TRP A 745 -14.88 38.98 4.79
CA TRP A 745 -13.92 38.23 5.61
C TRP A 745 -13.04 37.29 4.77
N ARG A 746 -13.63 36.51 3.85
CA ARG A 746 -12.89 35.63 2.94
C ARG A 746 -11.89 36.44 2.12
N ASN A 747 -12.32 37.54 1.52
CA ASN A 747 -11.46 38.36 0.67
C ASN A 747 -10.35 39.07 1.46
N ALA A 748 -10.56 39.40 2.74
CA ALA A 748 -9.59 40.07 3.59
C ALA A 748 -8.61 39.13 4.30
N GLU A 749 -9.03 37.91 4.67
CA GLU A 749 -8.26 37.02 5.55
C GLU A 749 -7.86 35.68 4.91
N PHE A 750 -8.15 35.38 3.63
CA PHE A 750 -7.79 34.08 3.01
C PHE A 750 -6.66 34.16 1.96
N ASP A 751 -5.46 34.49 2.45
CA ASP A 751 -4.22 34.07 1.78
C ASP A 751 -3.81 32.64 2.19
N TRP A 752 -2.83 32.07 1.48
CA TRP A 752 -2.37 30.69 1.70
C TRP A 752 -1.93 30.41 3.14
N SER A 753 -1.31 31.39 3.79
CA SER A 753 -0.82 31.25 5.16
C SER A 753 -1.97 31.32 6.17
N ALA A 754 -2.93 32.19 5.92
CA ALA A 754 -4.08 32.41 6.77
C ALA A 754 -5.02 31.20 6.75
N PHE A 755 -5.24 30.56 5.60
CA PHE A 755 -6.00 29.30 5.48
C PHE A 755 -5.43 28.20 6.38
N LYS A 756 -4.11 27.96 6.33
CA LYS A 756 -3.44 26.94 7.18
C LYS A 756 -3.40 27.31 8.66
N SER A 757 -3.38 28.59 8.98
CA SER A 757 -3.33 29.09 10.36
C SER A 757 -4.70 29.08 11.07
N PHE A 758 -5.81 28.95 10.33
CA PHE A 758 -7.16 28.98 10.90
C PHE A 758 -7.33 27.92 12.01
N PRO A 759 -7.95 28.25 13.15
CA PRO A 759 -8.08 27.33 14.28
C PRO A 759 -9.15 26.27 14.01
N ARG A 760 -8.77 25.20 13.30
CA ARG A 760 -9.58 23.99 13.06
C ARG A 760 -9.38 22.94 14.15
N ALA A 761 -10.36 22.05 14.29
CA ALA A 761 -10.24 20.82 15.09
C ALA A 761 -9.00 20.00 14.69
N LYS A 762 -8.37 19.37 15.69
CA LYS A 762 -7.12 18.61 15.50
C LYS A 762 -7.24 17.55 14.40
N ASP A 763 -8.35 16.82 14.38
CA ASP A 763 -8.57 15.71 13.45
C ASP A 763 -8.65 16.22 12.01
N VAL A 764 -9.25 17.40 11.78
CA VAL A 764 -9.27 18.08 10.48
C VAL A 764 -7.87 18.48 10.07
N LYS A 765 -7.11 19.20 10.92
CA LYS A 765 -5.73 19.61 10.60
C LYS A 765 -4.84 18.41 10.27
N SER A 766 -5.07 17.31 10.97
CA SER A 766 -4.30 16.08 10.80
C SER A 766 -4.61 15.31 9.51
N SER A 767 -5.68 15.70 8.82
CA SER A 767 -6.17 15.16 7.55
C SER A 767 -6.19 16.22 6.44
N GLN A 768 -5.72 17.44 6.69
CA GLN A 768 -5.75 18.62 5.79
C GLN A 768 -4.49 18.77 4.93
N ASP A 769 -3.43 17.97 5.15
CA ASP A 769 -2.30 17.93 4.21
C ASP A 769 -2.78 17.41 2.85
N GLN A 770 -2.02 17.69 1.77
CA GLN A 770 -2.38 17.62 0.33
C GLN A 770 -3.07 16.33 -0.19
N TRP A 771 -3.34 15.37 0.68
CA TRP A 771 -3.89 14.06 0.43
C TRP A 771 -4.75 13.73 1.65
N TRP A 772 -6.08 13.88 1.56
CA TRP A 772 -6.96 13.57 2.67
C TRP A 772 -6.69 12.14 3.18
N SER A 773 -6.08 12.03 4.34
CA SER A 773 -5.63 10.75 4.90
C SER A 773 -6.58 10.33 6.02
N HIS A 774 -7.30 9.22 5.80
CA HIS A 774 -8.23 8.66 6.79
C HIS A 774 -7.45 8.15 8.01
N LYS A 775 -7.96 8.45 9.21
CA LYS A 775 -7.46 7.86 10.46
C LYS A 775 -8.62 7.10 11.12
N PRO A 776 -8.42 5.83 11.50
CA PRO A 776 -9.45 5.10 12.25
C PRO A 776 -9.88 5.89 13.49
N GLY A 777 -11.18 6.08 13.68
CA GLY A 777 -11.77 6.90 14.74
C GLY A 777 -12.18 8.32 14.30
N THR A 778 -11.83 8.77 13.09
CA THR A 778 -12.25 10.07 12.53
C THR A 778 -13.42 9.97 11.55
N GLU A 779 -14.14 8.84 11.53
CA GLU A 779 -15.27 8.60 10.61
C GLU A 779 -16.39 9.61 10.78
N TYR A 780 -16.51 10.21 11.96
CA TYR A 780 -17.48 11.28 12.19
C TYR A 780 -17.24 12.51 11.32
N LEU A 781 -16.05 12.72 10.74
CA LEU A 781 -15.77 13.86 9.85
C LEU A 781 -16.58 13.84 8.56
N VAL A 782 -17.00 12.66 8.10
CA VAL A 782 -17.83 12.48 6.90
C VAL A 782 -19.32 12.37 7.19
N ALA A 783 -19.71 12.32 8.46
CA ALA A 783 -21.10 12.16 8.83
C ALA A 783 -21.90 13.46 8.58
N ASN A 784 -23.04 13.36 7.90
CA ASN A 784 -23.98 14.46 7.69
C ASN A 784 -24.47 14.98 9.06
N PRO A 785 -24.31 16.27 9.37
CA PRO A 785 -24.65 16.81 10.68
C PRO A 785 -26.15 17.01 10.84
N LEU A 786 -26.92 17.07 9.76
CA LEU A 786 -28.36 17.25 9.79
C LEU A 786 -29.08 15.90 9.95
N TYR A 787 -28.45 14.81 9.50
CA TYR A 787 -28.96 13.46 9.64
C TYR A 787 -28.23 12.72 10.78
N VAL A 788 -28.89 12.61 11.94
CA VAL A 788 -28.34 11.94 13.13
C VAL A 788 -29.24 10.77 13.54
N PRO A 789 -28.95 9.53 13.08
CA PRO A 789 -29.72 8.35 13.46
C PRO A 789 -29.83 8.17 14.97
N GLY A 790 -31.03 7.85 15.46
CA GLY A 790 -31.30 7.59 16.88
C GLY A 790 -31.37 8.82 17.80
N LEU A 791 -31.08 10.04 17.31
CA LEU A 791 -31.16 11.25 18.12
C LEU A 791 -32.58 11.53 18.59
N SER A 792 -33.57 11.44 17.68
CA SER A 792 -34.98 11.70 17.99
C SER A 792 -35.51 10.80 19.11
N GLU A 793 -35.14 9.51 19.11
CA GLU A 793 -35.52 8.54 20.14
C GLU A 793 -34.94 8.91 21.52
N ILE A 794 -33.66 9.31 21.54
CA ILE A 794 -32.97 9.77 22.76
C ILE A 794 -33.65 11.02 23.34
N LEU A 795 -34.01 11.97 22.47
CA LEU A 795 -34.64 13.22 22.90
C LEU A 795 -36.07 12.97 23.41
N LEU A 796 -36.87 12.17 22.71
CA LEU A 796 -38.24 11.84 23.12
C LEU A 796 -38.28 11.07 24.45
N ALA A 797 -37.31 10.19 24.72
CA ALA A 797 -37.20 9.49 26.00
C ALA A 797 -37.00 10.44 27.21
N ALA A 798 -36.58 11.69 26.98
CA ALA A 798 -36.43 12.70 28.02
C ALA A 798 -37.71 13.53 28.26
N VAL A 799 -38.74 13.39 27.42
CA VAL A 799 -40.02 14.10 27.57
C VAL A 799 -40.94 13.30 28.48
N LYS A 800 -41.47 13.94 29.53
CA LYS A 800 -42.48 13.34 30.40
C LYS A 800 -43.85 13.42 29.71
N GLU A 801 -44.34 12.31 29.19
CA GLU A 801 -45.72 12.21 28.69
C GLU A 801 -46.72 12.23 29.84
N GLU A 802 -47.75 13.09 29.73
CA GLU A 802 -48.93 12.98 30.58
C GLU A 802 -49.78 11.79 30.11
N GLY A 803 -49.60 10.65 30.80
CA GLY A 803 -50.55 9.54 30.78
C GLY A 803 -50.19 8.39 29.84
N LEU A 804 -49.35 7.48 30.31
CA LEU A 804 -49.52 6.02 30.19
C LEU A 804 -48.49 5.34 31.10
N CYS A 805 -48.98 4.71 32.18
CA CYS A 805 -48.19 3.77 32.96
C CYS A 805 -47.79 2.61 32.06
N PHE A 806 -46.48 2.33 31.89
CA PHE A 806 -45.86 1.01 32.01
C PHE A 806 -44.33 1.08 31.79
N SER A 807 -43.59 1.01 32.89
CA SER A 807 -42.40 0.17 33.13
C SER A 807 -41.32 0.01 32.04
N TYR A 808 -40.11 0.53 32.29
CA TYR A 808 -38.88 -0.25 32.64
C TYR A 808 -37.68 0.74 32.74
N ASN A 809 -37.14 0.97 33.94
CA ASN A 809 -35.92 1.79 34.12
C ASN A 809 -34.73 0.88 34.50
N PRO A 810 -33.69 0.74 33.66
CA PRO A 810 -32.53 -0.12 33.95
C PRO A 810 -31.70 0.33 35.17
N TYR A 811 -31.92 1.56 35.68
CA TYR A 811 -31.17 2.11 36.81
C TYR A 811 -31.57 1.56 38.19
N ASP A 812 -32.71 0.88 38.32
CA ASP A 812 -33.09 0.24 39.59
C ASP A 812 -32.29 -1.04 39.89
N GLN A 813 -31.67 -1.68 38.87
CA GLN A 813 -30.79 -2.83 39.09
C GLN A 813 -29.41 -2.46 39.69
N ILE A 814 -28.96 -1.21 39.54
CA ILE A 814 -27.69 -0.77 40.13
C ILE A 814 -27.86 -0.47 41.62
N LYS A 815 -29.07 -0.07 42.06
CA LYS A 815 -29.38 0.10 43.49
C LYS A 815 -29.65 -1.22 44.22
N MET A 816 -30.07 -2.29 43.52
CA MET A 816 -30.35 -3.60 44.16
C MET A 816 -29.18 -4.60 44.12
N SER A 817 -28.08 -4.33 43.40
CA SER A 817 -26.91 -5.24 43.33
C SER A 817 -25.75 -4.90 44.27
N ARG A 818 -25.90 -3.92 45.16
CA ARG A 818 -24.92 -3.64 46.23
C ARG A 818 -25.58 -3.59 47.60
N SER A 819 -26.05 -4.75 48.06
CA SER A 819 -26.18 -5.00 49.50
C SER A 819 -25.35 -6.24 49.85
N ALA A 820 -24.59 -6.12 50.94
CA ALA A 820 -23.80 -7.13 51.62
C ALA A 820 -22.48 -7.61 50.97
N THR A 821 -21.40 -6.84 51.20
CA THR A 821 -20.15 -7.46 51.71
C THR A 821 -19.58 -6.59 52.83
N ASN A 822 -19.53 -7.17 54.03
CA ASN A 822 -18.89 -6.62 55.22
C ASN A 822 -17.41 -6.33 54.97
N ARG A 823 -16.96 -5.10 55.23
CA ARG A 823 -15.58 -4.81 55.67
C ARG A 823 -15.59 -3.72 56.75
N PRO A 824 -14.63 -3.80 57.70
CA PRO A 824 -14.81 -3.27 59.04
C PRO A 824 -14.63 -1.75 59.11
N THR A 825 -15.34 -1.18 60.08
CA THR A 825 -15.24 0.18 60.58
C THR A 825 -13.79 0.59 60.89
N THR A 826 -13.30 1.59 60.16
CA THR A 826 -12.30 2.53 60.65
C THR A 826 -12.92 3.91 60.75
N SER A 827 -12.77 4.50 61.94
CA SER A 827 -13.22 5.82 62.33
C SER A 827 -12.68 6.92 61.42
N HIS A 828 -13.57 7.64 60.73
CA HIS A 828 -13.31 9.01 60.31
C HIS A 828 -14.54 9.87 60.64
N SER A 829 -14.25 10.99 61.28
CA SER A 829 -15.15 12.05 61.73
C SER A 829 -16.24 12.39 60.71
N SER A 830 -17.46 12.59 61.20
CA SER A 830 -18.54 13.27 60.48
C SER A 830 -18.08 14.65 60.01
N GLN A 831 -17.59 14.75 58.78
CA GLN A 831 -17.31 16.01 58.14
C GLN A 831 -18.67 16.64 57.83
N VAL A 832 -19.05 17.67 58.59
CA VAL A 832 -20.25 18.46 58.31
C VAL A 832 -20.08 19.05 56.91
N ASP A 833 -21.00 18.73 56.00
CA ASP A 833 -21.01 19.27 54.64
C ASP A 833 -21.18 20.80 54.71
N VAL A 834 -20.08 21.54 54.60
CA VAL A 834 -20.04 23.00 54.78
C VAL A 834 -21.05 23.70 53.85
N PHE A 835 -21.28 23.14 52.65
CA PHE A 835 -22.20 23.70 51.68
C PHE A 835 -23.68 23.49 52.02
N SER A 836 -24.00 22.53 52.89
CA SER A 836 -25.38 22.31 53.35
C SER A 836 -25.90 23.45 54.24
N SER A 837 -24.98 24.27 54.80
CA SER A 837 -25.31 25.45 55.61
C SER A 837 -25.60 26.71 54.78
N LEU A 838 -25.36 26.69 53.46
CA LEU A 838 -25.56 27.84 52.58
C LEU A 838 -27.04 27.98 52.15
N PRO A 839 -27.57 29.22 52.07
CA PRO A 839 -28.86 29.50 51.43
C PRO A 839 -28.92 28.94 50.00
N ALA A 840 -30.11 28.56 49.54
CA ALA A 840 -30.30 27.96 48.22
C ALA A 840 -29.86 28.92 47.09
N GLU A 841 -30.01 30.22 47.31
CA GLU A 841 -29.64 31.29 46.38
C GLU A 841 -28.12 31.32 46.14
N ILE A 842 -27.31 31.22 47.20
CA ILE A 842 -25.85 31.20 47.08
C ILE A 842 -25.38 29.90 46.43
N ARG A 843 -26.03 28.77 46.75
CA ARG A 843 -25.74 27.49 46.10
C ARG A 843 -26.01 27.56 44.60
N LEU A 844 -27.11 28.16 44.19
CA LEU A 844 -27.41 28.38 42.77
C LEU A 844 -26.39 29.34 42.12
N MET A 845 -26.01 30.44 42.77
CA MET A 845 -24.97 31.34 42.26
C MET A 845 -23.61 30.66 42.07
N ILE A 846 -23.22 29.74 42.95
CA ILE A 846 -22.00 28.94 42.79
C ILE A 846 -22.10 28.09 41.53
N ILE A 847 -23.24 27.41 41.33
CA ILE A 847 -23.48 26.59 40.14
C ILE A 847 -23.52 27.43 38.86
N ASP A 848 -24.01 28.67 38.93
CA ASP A 848 -24.07 29.60 37.80
C ASP A 848 -22.68 29.90 37.21
N LEU A 849 -21.62 29.76 38.02
CA LEU A 849 -20.24 30.01 37.62
C LEU A 849 -19.50 28.74 37.13
N LEU A 850 -20.09 27.55 37.25
CA LEU A 850 -19.39 26.27 37.05
C LEU A 850 -19.81 25.54 35.77
N GLY A 851 -18.88 24.75 35.20
CA GLY A 851 -19.09 23.80 34.09
C GLY A 851 -19.82 22.52 34.53
N SER A 852 -20.36 21.72 33.60
CA SER A 852 -20.98 20.42 33.92
C SER A 852 -20.01 19.45 34.63
N SER A 853 -18.73 19.44 34.24
CA SER A 853 -17.66 18.67 34.89
C SER A 853 -17.45 19.09 36.36
N ASP A 854 -17.44 20.39 36.62
CA ASP A 854 -17.23 20.94 37.96
C ASP A 854 -18.46 20.73 38.84
N ILE A 855 -19.66 20.85 38.26
CA ILE A 855 -20.93 20.55 38.94
C ILE A 855 -21.01 19.07 39.29
N THR A 856 -20.57 18.17 38.41
CA THR A 856 -20.50 16.74 38.69
C THR A 856 -19.51 16.47 39.83
N SER A 857 -18.32 17.05 39.77
CA SER A 857 -17.31 16.95 40.84
C SER A 857 -17.83 17.49 42.18
N LEU A 858 -18.56 18.60 42.15
CA LEU A 858 -19.18 19.22 43.33
C LEU A 858 -20.32 18.37 43.89
N SER A 859 -21.12 17.73 43.04
CA SER A 859 -22.20 16.81 43.45
C SER A 859 -21.69 15.50 44.07
N ILE A 860 -20.47 15.09 43.73
CA ILE A 860 -19.77 13.95 44.37
C ILE A 860 -19.18 14.38 45.71
N ALA A 861 -18.63 15.60 45.78
CA ALA A 861 -17.98 16.15 46.96
C ALA A 861 -18.97 16.60 48.07
N SER A 862 -20.19 16.99 47.70
CA SER A 862 -21.18 17.55 48.63
C SER A 862 -22.61 17.09 48.30
N ARG A 863 -23.35 16.69 49.34
CA ARG A 863 -24.76 16.28 49.22
C ARG A 863 -25.69 17.47 48.98
N ALA A 864 -25.24 18.69 49.24
CA ALA A 864 -26.01 19.91 49.00
C ALA A 864 -26.31 20.18 47.51
N PHE A 865 -25.61 19.49 46.59
CA PHE A 865 -25.66 19.69 45.14
C PHE A 865 -26.12 18.46 44.35
N THR A 866 -26.65 17.42 45.01
CA THR A 866 -27.12 16.20 44.33
C THR A 866 -28.45 16.35 43.61
N GLU A 867 -29.32 17.26 44.07
CA GLU A 867 -30.62 17.55 43.45
C GLU A 867 -30.66 19.00 42.97
N LEU A 868 -30.38 19.20 41.68
CA LEU A 868 -30.40 20.52 41.05
C LEU A 868 -31.72 20.75 40.31
N PRO A 869 -32.27 21.98 40.33
CA PRO A 869 -33.46 22.33 39.57
C PRO A 869 -33.29 22.04 38.07
N ASN A 870 -34.36 21.60 37.41
CA ASN A 870 -34.38 21.32 35.97
C ASN A 870 -33.95 22.55 35.11
N SER A 871 -34.19 23.76 35.61
CA SER A 871 -33.76 25.01 34.98
C SER A 871 -32.24 25.17 34.88
N VAL A 872 -31.48 24.62 35.84
CA VAL A 872 -30.02 24.60 35.81
C VAL A 872 -29.54 23.71 34.68
N TRP A 873 -30.12 22.51 34.55
CA TRP A 873 -29.78 21.56 33.49
C TRP A 873 -30.13 22.10 32.10
N TYR A 874 -31.29 22.74 31.95
CA TYR A 874 -31.66 23.43 30.71
C TYR A 874 -30.59 24.45 30.29
N ARG A 875 -30.14 25.29 31.23
CA ARG A 875 -29.09 26.28 30.96
C ARG A 875 -27.75 25.62 30.61
N LEU A 876 -27.38 24.52 31.26
CA LEU A 876 -26.14 23.79 30.96
C LEU A 876 -26.18 23.20 29.54
N VAL A 877 -27.27 22.53 29.17
CA VAL A 877 -27.45 22.02 27.79
C VAL A 877 -27.36 23.18 26.80
N ARG A 878 -27.97 24.33 27.11
CA ARG A 878 -27.89 25.54 26.28
C ARG A 878 -26.49 26.10 26.12
N ARG A 879 -25.68 26.06 27.19
CA ARG A 879 -24.31 26.59 27.17
C ARG A 879 -23.33 25.61 26.52
N GLU A 880 -23.49 24.31 26.74
CA GLU A 880 -22.51 23.28 26.33
C GLU A 880 -22.85 22.63 24.99
N MET A 881 -24.13 22.63 24.60
CA MET A 881 -24.61 22.02 23.36
C MET A 881 -25.45 23.01 22.52
N PRO A 882 -24.96 24.24 22.22
CA PRO A 882 -25.73 25.23 21.45
C PRO A 882 -26.13 24.74 20.05
N TRP A 883 -25.38 23.79 19.50
CA TRP A 883 -25.64 23.09 18.23
C TRP A 883 -26.79 22.06 18.27
N LEU A 884 -27.40 21.81 19.43
CA LEU A 884 -28.58 20.95 19.57
C LEU A 884 -29.85 21.78 19.36
N TRP A 885 -30.11 22.22 18.13
CA TRP A 885 -31.26 23.09 17.84
C TRP A 885 -32.62 22.44 18.05
N GLU A 886 -32.68 21.11 18.15
CA GLU A 886 -33.85 20.33 18.55
C GLU A 886 -34.33 20.68 19.98
N ALA A 887 -33.45 21.26 20.81
CA ALA A 887 -33.74 21.68 22.17
C ALA A 887 -34.31 23.10 22.30
N TRP A 888 -34.29 23.91 21.23
CA TRP A 888 -34.62 25.34 21.30
C TRP A 888 -36.02 25.64 20.78
N ASP A 889 -36.61 26.71 21.30
CA ASP A 889 -37.92 27.21 20.86
C ASP A 889 -37.82 27.76 19.43
N GLU A 890 -38.86 27.56 18.61
CA GLU A 890 -38.94 28.07 17.24
C GLU A 890 -38.70 29.58 17.15
N SER A 891 -39.17 30.32 18.16
CA SER A 891 -39.02 31.77 18.24
C SER A 891 -37.57 32.25 18.35
N GLU A 892 -36.64 31.38 18.78
CA GLU A 892 -35.23 31.77 18.97
C GLU A 892 -34.40 31.67 17.69
N CYS A 893 -34.76 30.80 16.74
CA CYS A 893 -34.10 30.68 15.43
C CYS A 893 -34.96 29.95 14.40
N ILE A 894 -35.79 30.68 13.66
CA ILE A 894 -36.54 30.14 12.52
C ILE A 894 -35.59 29.92 11.34
N HIS A 895 -35.15 28.68 11.15
CA HIS A 895 -34.34 28.27 10.01
C HIS A 895 -34.79 26.92 9.47
N ASN A 896 -35.38 26.95 8.28
CA ASN A 896 -35.68 25.77 7.49
C ASN A 896 -34.44 25.43 6.67
N PRO A 897 -33.92 24.19 6.73
CA PRO A 897 -32.77 23.83 5.94
C PRO A 897 -33.04 23.95 4.45
N SER A 898 -32.03 24.37 3.71
CA SER A 898 -32.13 24.47 2.25
C SER A 898 -32.21 23.06 1.62
N LEU A 899 -32.91 22.96 0.49
CA LEU A 899 -32.97 21.75 -0.36
C LEU A 899 -31.58 21.13 -0.57
N TRP A 900 -30.59 21.99 -0.85
CA TRP A 900 -29.21 21.62 -1.17
C TRP A 900 -28.52 20.78 -0.09
N THR A 901 -29.04 20.80 1.14
CA THR A 901 -28.44 20.06 2.27
C THR A 901 -28.66 18.56 2.21
N ASN A 902 -29.64 18.09 1.43
CA ASN A 902 -30.06 16.69 1.39
C ASN A 902 -30.04 16.06 -0.01
N VAL A 903 -29.74 16.83 -1.05
CA VAL A 903 -29.68 16.35 -2.43
C VAL A 903 -28.23 16.18 -2.89
N THR A 904 -27.96 15.14 -3.68
CA THR A 904 -26.68 14.96 -4.37
C THR A 904 -26.81 15.26 -5.86
N THR A 905 -25.69 15.55 -6.53
CA THR A 905 -25.68 15.81 -7.98
C THR A 905 -26.21 14.61 -8.76
N ALA A 906 -25.88 13.39 -8.33
CA ALA A 906 -26.39 12.16 -8.94
C ALA A 906 -27.93 12.06 -8.90
N GLU A 907 -28.54 12.42 -7.77
CA GLU A 907 -30.01 12.41 -7.61
C GLU A 907 -30.67 13.44 -8.53
N ILE A 908 -30.12 14.65 -8.56
CA ILE A 908 -30.62 15.72 -9.42
C ILE A 908 -30.55 15.30 -10.88
N LYS A 909 -29.40 14.79 -11.34
CA LYS A 909 -29.22 14.31 -12.72
C LYS A 909 -30.20 13.19 -13.08
N SER A 910 -30.42 12.24 -12.17
CA SER A 910 -31.38 11.15 -12.38
C SER A 910 -32.81 11.67 -12.53
N VAL A 911 -33.23 12.62 -11.68
CA VAL A 911 -34.57 13.21 -11.73
C VAL A 911 -34.74 14.04 -12.99
N ILE A 912 -33.76 14.88 -13.35
CA ILE A 912 -33.80 15.68 -14.57
C ILE A 912 -33.90 14.78 -15.80
N ARG A 913 -33.07 13.73 -15.89
CA ARG A 913 -33.13 12.78 -17.01
C ARG A 913 -34.50 12.12 -17.12
N ALA A 914 -35.07 11.65 -15.99
CA ALA A 914 -36.42 11.09 -15.97
C ALA A 914 -37.49 12.09 -16.41
N ARG A 915 -37.38 13.37 -15.98
CA ARG A 915 -38.27 14.45 -16.42
C ARG A 915 -38.17 14.68 -17.92
N SER A 916 -36.96 14.80 -18.47
CA SER A 916 -36.72 15.03 -19.89
C SER A 916 -37.29 13.88 -20.74
N THR A 917 -37.00 12.63 -20.39
CA THR A 917 -37.53 11.46 -21.12
C THR A 917 -39.05 11.40 -21.07
N TYR A 918 -39.65 11.70 -19.92
CA TYR A 918 -41.10 11.70 -19.77
C TYR A 918 -41.77 12.88 -20.50
N ALA A 919 -41.16 14.07 -20.44
CA ALA A 919 -41.63 15.23 -21.18
C ALA A 919 -41.56 14.99 -22.69
N GLU A 920 -40.49 14.38 -23.20
CA GLU A 920 -40.36 14.00 -24.61
C GLU A 920 -41.43 13.00 -25.05
N THR A 921 -41.73 12.02 -24.20
CA THR A 921 -42.83 11.08 -24.44
C THR A 921 -44.19 11.80 -24.51
N LEU A 922 -44.44 12.74 -23.59
CA LEU A 922 -45.69 13.54 -23.58
C LEU A 922 -45.80 14.50 -24.78
N ARG A 923 -44.67 15.02 -25.30
CA ARG A 923 -44.66 15.82 -26.54
C ARG A 923 -45.15 14.99 -27.74
N GLY A 924 -44.82 13.69 -27.78
CA GLY A 924 -45.36 12.74 -28.77
C GLY A 924 -46.89 12.61 -28.73
N ASP A 925 -47.48 12.75 -27.55
CA ASP A 925 -48.93 12.67 -27.31
C ASP A 925 -49.66 14.02 -27.42
N SER A 926 -49.14 14.95 -28.23
CA SER A 926 -49.75 16.27 -28.54
C SER A 926 -49.76 17.29 -27.39
N TYR A 927 -48.90 17.15 -26.37
CA TYR A 927 -48.68 18.21 -25.37
C TYR A 927 -47.75 19.29 -25.93
N THR A 928 -48.03 20.57 -25.60
CA THR A 928 -47.06 21.66 -25.83
C THR A 928 -45.83 21.47 -24.93
N GLU A 929 -44.65 21.92 -25.38
CA GLU A 929 -43.37 21.78 -24.65
C GLU A 929 -43.48 22.20 -23.17
N GLN A 930 -44.03 23.39 -22.92
CA GLN A 930 -44.25 23.91 -21.57
C GLN A 930 -45.30 23.13 -20.75
N ALA A 931 -46.25 22.44 -21.40
CA ALA A 931 -47.22 21.61 -20.69
C ALA A 931 -46.62 20.24 -20.35
N ALA A 932 -45.86 19.65 -21.27
CA ALA A 932 -45.16 18.38 -21.06
C ALA A 932 -44.13 18.49 -19.93
N GLU A 933 -43.36 19.58 -19.90
CA GLU A 933 -42.37 19.86 -18.84
C GLU A 933 -43.05 20.01 -17.48
N ARG A 934 -44.12 20.81 -17.36
CA ARG A 934 -44.86 20.97 -16.11
C ARG A 934 -45.45 19.66 -15.58
N VAL A 935 -45.95 18.80 -16.46
CA VAL A 935 -46.49 17.49 -16.06
C VAL A 935 -45.36 16.55 -15.64
N ALA A 936 -44.21 16.58 -16.32
CA ALA A 936 -43.03 15.81 -15.94
C ALA A 936 -42.47 16.25 -14.59
N GLU A 937 -42.41 17.56 -14.31
CA GLU A 937 -42.01 18.11 -13.02
C GLU A 937 -42.94 17.67 -11.88
N CYS A 938 -44.25 17.66 -12.12
CA CYS A 938 -45.24 17.17 -11.15
C CYS A 938 -45.09 15.66 -10.90
N ARG A 939 -44.71 14.87 -11.91
CA ARG A 939 -44.61 13.41 -11.81
C ARG A 939 -43.32 12.95 -11.14
N PHE A 940 -42.22 13.67 -11.38
CA PHE A 940 -40.90 13.38 -10.82
C PHE A 940 -40.42 14.57 -9.97
N PRO A 941 -41.04 14.83 -8.79
CA PRO A 941 -40.54 15.84 -7.88
C PRO A 941 -39.17 15.43 -7.32
N LEU A 942 -38.30 16.41 -7.03
CA LEU A 942 -37.08 16.14 -6.26
C LEU A 942 -37.49 15.68 -4.85
N SER A 943 -37.16 14.44 -4.49
CA SER A 943 -37.54 13.85 -3.21
C SER A 943 -36.73 14.44 -2.07
N VAL A 944 -37.32 15.35 -1.30
CA VAL A 944 -36.69 15.92 -0.11
C VAL A 944 -37.15 15.15 1.13
N ILE A 945 -36.33 14.21 1.61
CA ILE A 945 -36.56 13.58 2.91
C ILE A 945 -35.92 14.48 3.97
N MET A 946 -36.68 15.43 4.49
CA MET A 946 -36.28 16.18 5.68
C MET A 946 -36.54 15.30 6.91
N PRO A 947 -35.53 14.89 7.69
CA PRO A 947 -35.79 14.20 8.95
C PRO A 947 -36.61 15.13 9.85
N GLY A 948 -37.74 14.62 10.35
CA GLY A 948 -38.61 15.37 11.24
C GLY A 948 -37.84 15.83 12.48
N GLN A 949 -37.73 17.15 12.66
CA GLN A 949 -37.06 17.71 13.82
C GLN A 949 -37.98 17.57 15.04
N VAL A 950 -37.55 16.76 16.01
CA VAL A 950 -38.23 16.68 17.31
C VAL A 950 -37.93 17.95 18.08
N LYS A 951 -38.96 18.67 18.52
CA LYS A 951 -38.81 19.86 19.37
C LYS A 951 -39.14 19.52 20.81
N LEU A 952 -38.24 19.85 21.72
CA LEU A 952 -38.39 19.53 23.14
C LEU A 952 -39.19 20.60 23.89
N PRO A 953 -40.33 20.25 24.53
CA PRO A 953 -41.08 21.20 25.35
C PRO A 953 -40.29 21.58 26.61
N ARG A 954 -40.06 22.88 26.82
CA ARG A 954 -39.21 23.38 27.91
C ARG A 954 -39.60 22.91 29.30
N THR A 955 -40.91 22.87 29.60
CA THR A 955 -41.44 22.55 30.93
C THR A 955 -41.53 21.05 31.21
N ASN A 956 -41.74 20.24 30.17
CA ASN A 956 -42.04 18.81 30.31
C ASN A 956 -40.82 17.91 30.02
N THR A 957 -39.68 18.50 29.64
CA THR A 957 -38.44 17.76 29.34
C THR A 957 -37.55 17.67 30.59
N ASP A 958 -37.02 16.47 30.87
CA ASP A 958 -35.94 16.25 31.82
C ASP A 958 -34.59 16.59 31.18
N TRP A 959 -34.12 17.83 31.40
CA TRP A 959 -32.90 18.36 30.80
C TRP A 959 -31.63 17.68 31.32
N ARG A 960 -31.68 17.06 32.50
CA ARG A 960 -30.57 16.25 33.00
C ARG A 960 -30.46 14.97 32.20
N SER A 961 -31.59 14.34 31.89
CA SER A 961 -31.63 13.14 31.05
C SER A 961 -31.07 13.42 29.66
N VAL A 962 -31.45 14.54 29.02
CA VAL A 962 -30.91 14.95 27.71
C VAL A 962 -29.38 15.03 27.74
N LEU A 963 -28.81 15.76 28.70
CA LEU A 963 -27.36 15.92 28.81
C LEU A 963 -26.63 14.58 28.98
N VAL A 964 -27.14 13.73 29.88
CA VAL A 964 -26.52 12.44 30.20
C VAL A 964 -26.64 11.45 29.03
N GLN A 965 -27.81 11.35 28.40
CA GLN A 965 -28.03 10.40 27.31
C GLN A 965 -27.23 10.76 26.06
N ILE A 966 -27.06 12.05 25.75
CA ILE A 966 -26.18 12.51 24.67
C ILE A 966 -24.72 12.16 24.98
N GLN A 967 -24.26 12.42 26.21
CA GLN A 967 -22.88 12.09 26.62
C GLN A 967 -22.61 10.58 26.60
N LEU A 968 -23.58 9.75 27.02
CA LEU A 968 -23.44 8.28 27.00
C LEU A 968 -23.41 7.70 25.59
N ASN A 969 -24.12 8.32 24.64
CA ASN A 969 -24.21 7.85 23.25
C ASN A 969 -23.32 8.65 22.29
N TRP A 970 -22.39 9.47 22.81
CA TRP A 970 -21.62 10.43 22.02
C TRP A 970 -20.88 9.79 20.83
N ASP A 971 -20.26 8.63 21.03
CA ASP A 971 -19.53 7.91 19.98
C ASP A 971 -20.43 7.36 18.87
N LYS A 972 -21.71 7.11 19.16
CA LYS A 972 -22.69 6.62 18.18
C LYS A 972 -23.29 7.78 17.37
N LEU A 973 -23.40 8.96 17.98
CA LEU A 973 -24.01 10.16 17.36
C LEU A 973 -23.00 10.90 16.46
N LYS A 974 -22.46 10.23 15.44
CA LYS A 974 -21.38 10.74 14.56
C LYS A 974 -21.76 12.05 13.86
N GLY A 975 -22.98 12.16 13.32
CA GLY A 975 -23.46 13.40 12.72
C GLY A 975 -23.49 14.55 13.72
N LEU A 976 -23.88 14.29 14.97
CA LEU A 976 -23.90 15.28 16.04
C LEU A 976 -22.49 15.71 16.48
N ARG A 977 -21.54 14.77 16.49
CA ARG A 977 -20.10 15.06 16.67
C ARG A 977 -19.57 15.99 15.57
N ASN A 978 -19.91 15.70 14.31
CA ASN A 978 -19.51 16.54 13.19
C ASN A 978 -20.15 17.92 13.28
N ARG A 979 -21.42 17.97 13.67
CA ARG A 979 -22.18 19.20 13.89
C ARG A 979 -21.52 20.09 14.94
N GLN A 980 -21.15 19.55 16.11
CA GLN A 980 -20.45 20.31 17.13
C GLN A 980 -19.14 20.91 16.60
N ARG A 981 -18.35 20.11 15.88
CA ARG A 981 -17.09 20.57 15.30
C ARG A 981 -17.30 21.72 14.33
N ILE A 982 -18.22 21.56 13.38
CA ILE A 982 -18.54 22.59 12.38
C ILE A 982 -19.09 23.83 13.06
N TRP A 983 -19.90 23.66 14.10
CA TRP A 983 -20.42 24.78 14.89
C TRP A 983 -19.30 25.65 15.46
N VAL A 984 -18.27 25.04 16.05
CA VAL A 984 -17.11 25.76 16.60
C VAL A 984 -16.33 26.49 15.51
N ASP A 985 -16.09 25.83 14.37
CA ASP A 985 -15.42 26.43 13.23
C ASP A 985 -16.20 27.65 12.69
N VAL A 986 -17.52 27.50 12.52
CA VAL A 986 -18.42 28.56 12.03
C VAL A 986 -18.57 29.69 13.06
N GLU A 987 -18.53 29.40 14.36
CA GLU A 987 -18.59 30.43 15.41
C GLU A 987 -17.38 31.35 15.33
N GLU A 988 -16.19 30.80 15.06
CA GLU A 988 -14.99 31.59 14.80
C GLU A 988 -15.11 32.41 13.51
N VAL A 989 -15.72 31.86 12.44
CA VAL A 989 -16.01 32.60 11.21
C VAL A 989 -16.94 33.78 11.51
N VAL A 990 -18.08 33.55 12.16
CA VAL A 990 -19.07 34.57 12.51
C VAL A 990 -18.46 35.67 13.39
N ARG A 991 -17.58 35.29 14.35
CA ARG A 991 -16.84 36.24 15.19
C ARG A 991 -15.93 37.15 14.35
N ARG A 992 -15.31 36.64 13.28
CA ARG A 992 -14.47 37.42 12.38
C ARG A 992 -15.28 38.27 11.40
N VAL A 993 -16.38 37.73 10.88
CA VAL A 993 -17.36 38.46 10.04
C VAL A 993 -17.87 39.72 10.74
N ARG A 994 -18.09 39.68 12.06
CA ARG A 994 -18.50 40.86 12.85
C ARG A 994 -17.56 42.07 12.72
N LYS A 995 -16.28 41.88 12.36
CA LYS A 995 -15.35 43.00 12.13
C LYS A 995 -15.68 43.80 10.85
N PHE A 996 -16.39 43.17 9.92
CA PHE A 996 -16.74 43.71 8.60
C PHE A 996 -18.21 44.13 8.51
N ASP A 997 -18.97 43.91 9.58
CA ASP A 997 -20.34 44.36 9.72
C ASP A 997 -20.32 45.85 10.13
N VAL A 998 -20.45 46.74 9.14
CA VAL A 998 -20.43 48.21 9.30
C VAL A 998 -21.83 48.79 9.22
#